data_AF-A0A2W6API8-F1
#
_entry.id   AF-A0A2W6API8-F1
#
_cell.length_a   1.000
_cell.length_b   1.000
_cell.length_c   1.000
_cell.angle_alpha   90.00
_cell.angle_beta   90.00
_cell.angle_gamma   90.00
#
_symmetry.space_group_name_H-M   'P 1'
#
loop_
_entity.id
_entity.type
_entity.pdbx_description
1 polymer ?
#
loop_
_entity_poly.entity_id
_entity_poly.type
_entity_poly.pdbx_seq_one_letter_code
_entity_poly.pdbx_strand_id
1 'polypeptide(L)'
;MLGQFGAPSGVQVGATFVNRMKASRSGVHRPPVAGIAGRPATGAESIVLNGGYVDDLDTGDVVVYTGAGGNDPVTKAQIDDQQFARSNLALARSCDLGIPVRVIRGSQGDGFLSPRSGYRYDGLYRVDHYWQEPGRDGYLICRYRLVRTDPSSAPWGQLPAEYRARADALLRQELRAKPKLEDPPARPSSGPRAARPDPLPLATPDNPAEPSGWHGTISAFLSASRDVWLEALRAHQEAVTNDAAGESQVEAWKDTFAVLQEQLHALVRERAETASWGIIFEYVLPRERGRRPDVAILAPETALILEFKGFGQALQAHVDQTAAYAHDIQHYHAQSHHLRVVPILVLSKSHAEVEESGNVTITPASALGELIAADVPSSDELAPDLDRWLAADYAPLPSLVQAARLIFEHEPLPNIRRAHSAGIPDALNTLLAIAAQAQQRGERHLALVTGVPGSGKTLLGLQLVYSSFMGDEAGGRQGILLSGNGPFVAVLQHALRSRVFVQDVHGFLKEYGGGLRRLPEEHVWVYDEAQRAWDANRVFEKRGHSVSEPEDFLRLGGRMPGWSMIVGLIGEGQEIHVGEEAGLGQWSDAIAAVDGDWTLHAASRVSSTFTAANNVELDDRLDLTTSLRSHLAEDVQTWVRLVLIGYPDGARPFAQKAQNQGFDLYVTRELETAEAYVRDRYADAEDKRFGLIASSKAKNLE
;
A
#
# COMPACT_ATOMS: atom_id res chain seq x y z
N MET A 1 -5.55 17.08 10.88
CA MET A 1 -5.32 15.91 11.75
C MET A 1 -4.40 16.29 12.93
N LEU A 2 -4.85 17.18 13.82
CA LEU A 2 -4.09 17.63 15.00
C LEU A 2 -4.73 17.00 16.24
N GLY A 3 -4.06 16.03 16.89
CA GLY A 3 -4.49 15.53 18.22
C GLY A 3 -4.32 14.04 18.53
N GLN A 4 -3.86 13.20 17.60
CA GLN A 4 -3.80 11.75 17.85
C GLN A 4 -2.60 11.33 18.73
N PHE A 5 -1.40 11.85 18.44
CA PHE A 5 -0.15 11.58 19.17
C PHE A 5 0.37 12.84 19.87
N GLY A 6 1.13 12.65 20.95
CA GLY A 6 1.65 13.77 21.75
C GLY A 6 0.64 14.29 22.77
N ALA A 7 0.88 15.51 23.24
CA ALA A 7 0.11 16.12 24.33
C ALA A 7 -1.35 16.36 23.92
N PRO A 8 -2.32 16.03 24.78
CA PRO A 8 -3.73 16.25 24.50
C PRO A 8 -4.06 17.75 24.50
N SER A 9 -4.86 18.20 23.52
CA SER A 9 -5.26 19.61 23.43
C SER A 9 -6.07 20.03 24.67
N GLY A 10 -5.66 21.14 25.31
CA GLY A 10 -6.37 21.70 26.47
C GLY A 10 -6.22 20.93 27.78
N VAL A 11 -5.34 19.92 27.86
CA VAL A 11 -5.14 19.12 29.07
C VAL A 11 -3.66 19.16 29.49
N GLN A 12 -3.41 19.66 30.70
CA GLN A 12 -2.07 19.78 31.27
C GLN A 12 -1.68 18.54 32.08
N VAL A 13 -0.37 18.31 32.21
CA VAL A 13 0.18 17.30 33.11
C VAL A 13 -0.29 17.58 34.55
N GLY A 14 -0.75 16.54 35.23
CA GLY A 14 -1.40 16.62 36.54
C GLY A 14 -2.93 16.70 36.51
N ALA A 15 -3.56 16.88 35.34
CA ALA A 15 -5.02 16.88 35.21
C ALA A 15 -5.63 15.55 35.68
N THR A 16 -6.68 15.62 36.51
CA THR A 16 -7.34 14.47 37.11
C THR A 16 -8.72 14.19 36.50
N PHE A 17 -9.10 12.92 36.48
CA PHE A 17 -10.35 12.42 35.94
C PHE A 17 -10.98 11.44 36.93
N VAL A 18 -12.27 11.63 37.22
CA VAL A 18 -12.98 10.77 38.19
C VAL A 18 -13.09 9.31 37.74
N ASN A 19 -13.07 9.04 36.43
CA ASN A 19 -13.15 7.71 35.84
C ASN A 19 -12.58 7.65 34.41
N ARG A 20 -12.45 6.43 33.86
CA ARG A 20 -11.96 6.17 32.49
C ARG A 20 -12.80 6.85 31.40
N MET A 21 -14.11 6.98 31.61
CA MET A 21 -15.00 7.64 30.65
C MET A 21 -14.71 9.14 30.52
N LYS A 22 -14.39 9.82 31.63
CA LYS A 22 -13.96 11.22 31.61
C LYS A 22 -12.59 11.41 30.97
N ALA A 23 -11.65 10.48 31.18
CA ALA A 23 -10.35 10.48 30.50
C ALA A 23 -10.48 10.20 28.98
N SER A 24 -11.49 9.45 28.55
CA SER A 24 -11.82 9.21 27.14
C SER A 24 -12.39 10.45 26.47
N ARG A 25 -13.39 11.09 27.08
CA ARG A 25 -14.03 12.30 26.54
C ARG A 25 -13.08 13.51 26.48
N SER A 26 -12.04 13.55 27.32
CA SER A 26 -11.00 14.57 27.27
C SER A 26 -9.90 14.29 26.23
N GLY A 27 -10.00 13.19 25.48
CA GLY A 27 -9.02 12.81 24.45
C GLY A 27 -7.70 12.26 24.99
N VAL A 28 -7.53 12.18 26.31
CA VAL A 28 -6.28 11.71 26.93
C VAL A 28 -6.09 10.21 26.73
N HIS A 29 -7.15 9.41 26.89
CA HIS A 29 -7.11 7.97 26.67
C HIS A 29 -8.47 7.44 26.19
N ARG A 30 -8.59 7.19 24.87
CA ARG A 30 -9.88 6.90 24.20
C ARG A 30 -10.60 5.63 24.71
N PRO A 31 -9.94 4.48 24.92
CA PRO A 31 -10.63 3.27 25.37
C PRO A 31 -11.17 3.42 26.80
N PRO A 32 -12.43 3.03 27.08
CA PRO A 32 -12.98 3.07 28.44
C PRO A 32 -12.49 1.91 29.33
N VAL A 33 -11.97 0.83 28.74
CA VAL A 33 -11.55 -0.40 29.45
C VAL A 33 -10.09 -0.76 29.17
N ALA A 34 -9.71 -0.94 27.90
CA ALA A 34 -8.39 -1.43 27.50
C ALA A 34 -7.22 -0.57 28.02
N GLY A 35 -6.12 -1.16 28.47
CA GLY A 35 -4.99 -0.43 29.04
C GLY A 35 -4.17 0.35 28.01
N ILE A 36 -4.17 -0.09 26.74
CA ILE A 36 -3.41 0.52 25.64
C ILE A 36 -4.39 1.07 24.60
N ALA A 37 -4.22 2.33 24.20
CA ALA A 37 -4.92 2.93 23.08
C ALA A 37 -3.97 3.02 21.89
N GLY A 38 -4.26 2.33 20.80
CA GLY A 38 -3.41 2.34 19.61
C GLY A 38 -3.93 1.44 18.51
N ARG A 39 -3.33 1.56 17.32
CA ARG A 39 -3.55 0.63 16.20
C ARG A 39 -2.20 0.09 15.73
N PRO A 40 -2.08 -1.20 15.38
CA PRO A 40 -0.83 -1.81 14.90
C PRO A 40 -0.12 -1.00 13.81
N ALA A 41 -0.88 -0.47 12.85
CA ALA A 41 -0.33 0.26 11.70
C ALA A 41 0.26 1.63 12.08
N THR A 42 -0.31 2.31 13.07
CA THR A 42 0.00 3.72 13.39
C THR A 42 0.84 3.91 14.64
N GLY A 43 0.74 3.01 15.62
CA GLY A 43 1.34 3.17 16.95
C GLY A 43 0.31 3.34 18.08
N ALA A 44 0.80 3.28 19.31
CA ALA A 44 0.06 3.55 20.53
C ALA A 44 0.11 5.03 20.91
N GLU A 45 -1.07 5.58 21.19
CA GLU A 45 -1.31 6.97 21.56
C GLU A 45 -1.18 7.17 23.08
N SER A 46 -1.64 6.20 23.87
CA SER A 46 -1.67 6.31 25.33
C SER A 46 -1.76 4.95 26.03
N ILE A 47 -1.28 4.89 27.28
CA ILE A 47 -1.40 3.74 28.17
C ILE A 47 -1.93 4.14 29.54
N VAL A 48 -2.52 3.17 30.25
CA VAL A 48 -3.01 3.32 31.62
C VAL A 48 -2.30 2.36 32.57
N LEU A 49 -1.78 2.90 33.66
CA LEU A 49 -1.20 2.18 34.81
C LEU A 49 -2.22 2.21 35.95
N ASN A 50 -2.81 1.07 36.31
CA ASN A 50 -3.82 0.98 37.36
C ASN A 50 -3.79 -0.38 38.09
N GLY A 51 -2.59 -0.95 38.29
CA GLY A 51 -2.40 -2.20 39.05
C GLY A 51 -2.98 -3.46 38.39
N GLY A 52 -3.12 -3.47 37.06
CA GLY A 52 -3.76 -4.55 36.32
C GLY A 52 -2.89 -5.77 36.03
N TYR A 53 -1.57 -5.64 36.15
CA TYR A 53 -0.59 -6.70 35.90
C TYR A 53 0.45 -6.70 37.02
N VAL A 54 0.69 -7.88 37.60
CA VAL A 54 1.62 -8.08 38.72
C VAL A 54 3.08 -7.81 38.34
N ASP A 55 3.39 -7.90 37.05
CA ASP A 55 4.73 -7.71 36.48
C ASP A 55 5.06 -6.24 36.17
N ASP A 56 4.09 -5.32 36.27
CA ASP A 56 4.36 -3.89 36.03
C ASP A 56 5.33 -3.33 37.08
N LEU A 57 6.36 -2.62 36.61
CA LEU A 57 7.30 -1.88 37.46
C LEU A 57 7.23 -0.40 37.10
N ASP A 58 6.84 0.43 38.06
CA ASP A 58 6.71 1.88 37.88
C ASP A 58 7.63 2.61 38.85
N THR A 59 8.57 3.40 38.32
CA THR A 59 9.49 4.23 39.12
C THR A 59 9.23 5.72 38.93
N GLY A 60 8.13 6.08 38.25
CA GLY A 60 7.80 7.45 37.89
C GLY A 60 8.33 7.76 36.50
N ASP A 61 9.61 8.11 36.40
CA ASP A 61 10.25 8.49 35.13
C ASP A 61 10.54 7.30 34.20
N VAL A 62 10.60 6.09 34.75
CA VAL A 62 10.75 4.85 33.97
C VAL A 62 9.64 3.88 34.35
N VAL A 63 9.05 3.24 33.34
CA VAL A 63 8.02 2.21 33.50
C VAL A 63 8.46 0.99 32.73
N VAL A 64 8.39 -0.19 33.35
CA VAL A 64 8.39 -1.47 32.63
C VAL A 64 6.96 -1.98 32.63
N TYR A 65 6.32 -1.88 31.47
CA TYR A 65 4.91 -2.12 31.26
C TYR A 65 4.66 -3.49 30.64
N THR A 66 3.60 -4.16 31.07
CA THR A 66 3.14 -5.45 30.54
C THR A 66 2.07 -5.26 29.47
N GLY A 67 2.17 -6.02 28.37
CA GLY A 67 1.19 -6.04 27.28
C GLY A 67 -0.19 -6.54 27.72
N ALA A 68 -1.17 -6.33 26.84
CA ALA A 68 -2.53 -6.80 27.03
C ALA A 68 -2.74 -8.21 26.48
N GLY A 69 -3.71 -8.94 27.05
CA GLY A 69 -4.15 -10.25 26.57
C GLY A 69 -3.60 -11.42 27.37
N GLY A 70 -4.16 -12.61 27.10
CA GLY A 70 -3.83 -13.88 27.76
C GLY A 70 -4.13 -13.92 29.26
N ASN A 71 -4.96 -13.01 29.78
CA ASN A 71 -5.32 -12.95 31.20
C ASN A 71 -6.80 -13.29 31.43
N ASP A 72 -7.07 -13.89 32.59
CA ASP A 72 -8.43 -14.14 33.06
C ASP A 72 -9.15 -12.80 33.34
N PRO A 73 -10.35 -12.55 32.78
CA PRO A 73 -11.06 -11.28 32.95
C PRO A 73 -11.41 -10.93 34.40
N VAL A 74 -11.53 -11.93 35.28
CA VAL A 74 -11.95 -11.80 36.68
C VAL A 74 -10.75 -11.75 37.61
N THR A 75 -9.84 -12.72 37.54
CA THR A 75 -8.72 -12.85 38.48
C THR A 75 -7.50 -12.01 38.08
N LYS A 76 -7.44 -11.57 36.82
CA LYS A 76 -6.30 -10.87 36.20
C LYS A 76 -5.01 -11.70 36.11
N ALA A 77 -5.03 -12.96 36.52
CA ALA A 77 -3.91 -13.88 36.35
C ALA A 77 -3.68 -14.20 34.87
N GLN A 78 -2.42 -14.42 34.48
CA GLN A 78 -2.08 -14.83 33.13
C GLN A 78 -2.41 -16.33 32.95
N ILE A 79 -3.13 -16.66 31.87
CA ILE A 79 -3.62 -18.01 31.53
C ILE A 79 -3.21 -18.47 30.12
N ASP A 80 -2.61 -17.58 29.32
CA ASP A 80 -2.10 -17.87 27.97
C ASP A 80 -0.95 -16.94 27.59
N ASP A 81 -0.16 -17.33 26.59
CA ASP A 81 0.96 -16.54 26.08
C ASP A 81 0.46 -15.29 25.35
N GLN A 82 1.03 -14.13 25.70
CA GLN A 82 0.81 -12.89 24.97
C GLN A 82 1.53 -12.93 23.62
N GLN A 83 1.01 -12.19 22.65
CA GLN A 83 1.62 -12.03 21.34
C GLN A 83 1.80 -10.54 21.02
N PHE A 84 2.81 -10.22 20.20
CA PHE A 84 2.95 -8.89 19.58
C PHE A 84 1.94 -8.69 18.45
N ALA A 85 0.66 -8.67 18.82
CA ALA A 85 -0.48 -8.42 17.94
C ALA A 85 -1.34 -7.29 18.51
N ARG A 86 -2.24 -6.74 17.68
CA ARG A 86 -3.23 -5.73 18.11
C ARG A 86 -2.60 -4.57 18.91
N SER A 87 -3.03 -4.35 20.15
CA SER A 87 -2.53 -3.25 21.00
C SER A 87 -1.08 -3.43 21.43
N ASN A 88 -0.60 -4.66 21.59
CA ASN A 88 0.80 -4.93 21.90
C ASN A 88 1.68 -4.52 20.73
N LEU A 89 1.29 -4.90 19.51
CA LEU A 89 1.97 -4.45 18.30
C LEU A 89 1.91 -2.93 18.13
N ALA A 90 0.80 -2.28 18.51
CA ALA A 90 0.73 -0.82 18.48
C ALA A 90 1.75 -0.15 19.42
N LEU A 91 1.99 -0.71 20.62
CA LEU A 91 2.96 -0.15 21.56
C LEU A 91 4.41 -0.44 21.12
N ALA A 92 4.67 -1.62 20.55
CA ALA A 92 5.94 -1.95 19.90
C ALA A 92 6.22 -0.98 18.73
N ARG A 93 5.22 -0.72 17.90
CA ARG A 93 5.30 0.25 16.80
C ARG A 93 5.64 1.66 17.27
N SER A 94 5.15 2.09 18.45
CA SER A 94 5.55 3.38 19.04
C SER A 94 7.03 3.42 19.43
N CYS A 95 7.63 2.27 19.78
CA CYS A 95 9.08 2.16 19.96
C CYS A 95 9.81 2.38 18.64
N ASP A 96 9.44 1.63 17.60
CA ASP A 96 10.11 1.65 16.29
C ASP A 96 10.06 3.02 15.62
N LEU A 97 8.95 3.74 15.81
CA LEU A 97 8.69 5.05 15.21
C LEU A 97 9.03 6.22 16.13
N GLY A 98 9.48 5.98 17.37
CA GLY A 98 9.77 7.02 18.35
C GLY A 98 8.57 7.88 18.74
N ILE A 99 7.35 7.33 18.65
CA ILE A 99 6.11 8.06 18.88
C ILE A 99 5.92 8.32 20.38
N PRO A 100 5.56 9.57 20.79
CA PRO A 100 5.26 9.87 22.18
C PRO A 100 3.95 9.22 22.62
N VAL A 101 3.99 8.53 23.75
CA VAL A 101 2.88 7.82 24.39
C VAL A 101 2.43 8.61 25.63
N ARG A 102 1.14 8.96 25.72
CA ARG A 102 0.57 9.57 26.93
C ARG A 102 0.45 8.52 28.04
N VAL A 103 0.91 8.83 29.25
CA VAL A 103 0.77 7.94 30.41
C VAL A 103 -0.27 8.48 31.37
N ILE A 104 -1.18 7.60 31.79
CA ILE A 104 -2.25 7.91 32.74
C ILE A 104 -2.10 6.95 33.92
N ARG A 105 -2.01 7.48 35.15
CA ARG A 105 -1.99 6.68 36.38
C ARG A 105 -3.35 6.69 37.06
N GLY A 106 -3.86 5.52 37.40
CA GLY A 106 -5.10 5.33 38.16
C GLY A 106 -4.82 5.00 39.63
N SER A 107 -5.80 5.22 40.49
CA SER A 107 -5.62 5.12 41.95
C SER A 107 -5.32 3.73 42.50
N GLN A 108 -5.38 2.68 41.68
CA GLN A 108 -4.99 1.31 42.04
C GLN A 108 -3.54 0.97 41.67
N GLY A 109 -2.76 1.93 41.18
CA GLY A 109 -1.34 1.75 40.89
C GLY A 109 -0.43 1.92 42.12
N ASP A 110 0.85 2.27 41.88
CA ASP A 110 1.83 2.50 42.94
C ASP A 110 1.40 3.63 43.90
N GLY A 111 1.50 3.40 45.21
CA GLY A 111 0.98 4.32 46.23
C GLY A 111 1.71 5.67 46.36
N PHE A 112 2.94 5.79 45.85
CA PHE A 112 3.69 7.06 45.82
C PHE A 112 3.48 7.82 44.51
N LEU A 113 3.26 7.10 43.40
CA LEU A 113 3.17 7.70 42.08
C LEU A 113 1.72 7.95 41.64
N SER A 114 0.79 7.11 42.06
CA SER A 114 -0.61 7.15 41.62
C SER A 114 -1.43 8.20 42.38
N PRO A 115 -2.51 8.75 41.77
CA PRO A 115 -3.41 9.63 42.50
C PRO A 115 -4.18 8.88 43.59
N ARG A 116 -4.58 9.57 44.68
CA ARG A 116 -5.38 8.96 45.76
C ARG A 116 -6.76 8.47 45.30
N SER A 117 -7.29 9.05 44.23
CA SER A 117 -8.57 8.67 43.63
C SER A 117 -8.60 8.99 42.14
N GLY A 118 -9.40 8.25 41.38
CA GLY A 118 -9.58 8.48 39.94
C GLY A 118 -8.32 8.18 39.12
N TYR A 119 -8.10 8.99 38.08
CA TYR A 119 -7.02 8.88 37.12
C TYR A 119 -6.33 10.23 36.94
N ARG A 120 -5.03 10.25 36.62
CA ARG A 120 -4.26 11.47 36.39
C ARG A 120 -3.39 11.33 35.15
N TYR A 121 -3.36 12.38 34.32
CA TYR A 121 -2.45 12.45 33.17
C TYR A 121 -1.06 12.88 33.61
N ASP A 122 -0.05 12.05 33.36
CA ASP A 122 1.29 12.20 33.92
C ASP A 122 2.36 12.60 32.88
N GLY A 123 1.90 12.90 31.66
CA GLY A 123 2.73 13.44 30.58
C GLY A 123 3.10 12.42 29.50
N LEU A 124 4.04 12.83 28.66
CA LEU A 124 4.56 12.05 27.54
C LEU A 124 5.76 11.19 27.93
N TYR A 125 5.75 9.97 27.40
CA TYR A 125 6.81 8.99 27.50
C TYR A 125 7.17 8.50 26.10
N ARG A 126 8.36 7.93 25.95
CA ARG A 126 8.77 7.19 24.75
C ARG A 126 9.08 5.74 25.14
N VAL A 127 8.65 4.79 24.30
CA VAL A 127 9.06 3.40 24.45
C VAL A 127 10.51 3.30 23.95
N ASP A 128 11.40 2.88 24.84
CA ASP A 128 12.84 2.78 24.59
C ASP A 128 13.22 1.44 23.96
N HIS A 129 12.61 0.35 24.44
CA HIS A 129 12.71 -0.99 23.86
C HIS A 129 11.55 -1.88 24.34
N TYR A 130 11.34 -2.99 23.64
CA TYR A 130 10.33 -4.00 23.99
C TYR A 130 10.87 -5.42 23.78
N TRP A 131 10.33 -6.40 24.51
CA TRP A 131 10.75 -7.80 24.46
C TRP A 131 9.63 -8.73 24.95
N GLN A 132 9.84 -10.04 24.84
CA GLN A 132 8.94 -11.04 25.41
C GLN A 132 9.70 -11.88 26.45
N GLU A 133 9.03 -12.25 27.54
CA GLU A 133 9.63 -13.07 28.61
C GLU A 133 8.59 -13.87 29.39
N PRO A 134 8.97 -14.95 30.08
CA PRO A 134 8.09 -15.61 31.03
C PRO A 134 7.77 -14.65 32.19
N GLY A 135 6.48 -14.35 32.39
CA GLY A 135 5.98 -13.58 33.54
C GLY A 135 5.98 -14.39 34.83
N ARG A 136 5.57 -13.77 35.95
CA ARG A 136 5.49 -14.45 37.26
C ARG A 136 4.56 -15.66 37.28
N ASP A 137 3.54 -15.67 36.42
CA ASP A 137 2.59 -16.76 36.26
C ASP A 137 3.07 -17.86 35.28
N GLY A 138 4.27 -17.71 34.68
CA GLY A 138 4.91 -18.74 33.84
C GLY A 138 4.63 -18.66 32.34
N TYR A 139 3.68 -17.82 31.91
CA TYR A 139 3.37 -17.58 30.49
C TYR A 139 4.23 -16.45 29.90
N LEU A 140 4.42 -16.46 28.58
CA LEU A 140 5.11 -15.39 27.89
C LEU A 140 4.30 -14.10 27.92
N ILE A 141 4.90 -13.01 28.40
CA ILE A 141 4.30 -11.66 28.43
C ILE A 141 5.11 -10.69 27.56
N CYS A 142 4.42 -9.80 26.86
CA CYS A 142 5.06 -8.71 26.13
C CYS A 142 5.45 -7.60 27.11
N ARG A 143 6.66 -7.07 27.00
CA ARG A 143 7.25 -6.11 27.94
C ARG A 143 7.75 -4.89 27.20
N TYR A 144 7.57 -3.72 27.82
CA TYR A 144 7.94 -2.44 27.22
C TYR A 144 8.60 -1.57 28.27
N ARG A 145 9.80 -1.05 27.98
CA ARG A 145 10.41 -0.01 28.80
C ARG A 145 10.02 1.36 28.26
N LEU A 146 9.34 2.16 29.07
CA LEU A 146 8.99 3.54 28.76
C LEU A 146 9.80 4.50 29.61
N VAL A 147 10.27 5.59 29.00
CA VAL A 147 11.02 6.66 29.66
C VAL A 147 10.27 7.98 29.47
N ARG A 148 10.08 8.73 30.55
CA ARG A 148 9.43 10.04 30.52
C ARG A 148 10.24 11.02 29.67
N THR A 149 9.56 11.70 28.76
CA THR A 149 10.16 12.71 27.87
C THR A 149 9.50 14.08 28.00
N ASP A 150 8.48 14.18 28.86
CA ASP A 150 7.75 15.42 29.09
C ASP A 150 8.59 16.47 29.84
N PRO A 151 8.66 17.72 29.35
CA PRO A 151 9.45 18.78 29.97
C PRO A 151 8.82 19.35 31.26
N SER A 152 7.54 19.10 31.51
CA SER A 152 6.85 19.59 32.71
C SER A 152 7.30 18.85 33.97
N SER A 153 7.17 19.48 35.14
CA SER A 153 7.46 18.82 36.41
C SER A 153 6.51 17.66 36.67
N ALA A 154 7.04 16.55 37.18
CA ALA A 154 6.26 15.37 37.49
C ALA A 154 5.23 15.64 38.61
N PRO A 155 3.96 15.20 38.46
CA PRO A 155 2.90 15.47 39.44
C PRO A 155 3.12 14.88 40.85
N TRP A 156 3.98 13.87 40.99
CA TRP A 156 4.27 13.22 42.28
C TRP A 156 5.39 13.93 43.08
N GLY A 157 5.99 14.99 42.54
CA GLY A 157 7.01 15.78 43.24
C GLY A 157 8.26 14.98 43.61
N GLN A 158 8.94 15.39 44.69
CA GLN A 158 10.13 14.69 45.15
C GLN A 158 9.77 13.39 45.89
N LEU A 159 10.24 12.27 45.36
CA LEU A 159 10.09 10.95 45.98
C LEU A 159 11.08 10.75 47.15
N PRO A 160 10.70 10.02 48.21
CA PRO A 160 11.61 9.64 49.28
C PRO A 160 12.88 8.95 48.75
N ALA A 161 14.03 9.20 49.39
CA ALA A 161 15.31 8.64 48.96
C ALA A 161 15.29 7.10 48.99
N GLU A 162 14.67 6.50 49.99
CA GLU A 162 14.51 5.05 50.13
C GLU A 162 13.69 4.44 49.00
N TYR A 163 12.61 5.12 48.58
CA TYR A 163 11.80 4.70 47.45
C TYR A 163 12.63 4.71 46.16
N ARG A 164 13.37 5.80 45.90
CA ARG A 164 14.26 5.92 44.74
C ARG A 164 15.34 4.83 44.72
N ALA A 165 15.98 4.56 45.86
CA ALA A 165 17.00 3.52 45.96
C ALA A 165 16.43 2.13 45.66
N ARG A 166 15.23 1.81 46.18
CA ARG A 166 14.54 0.55 45.90
C ARG A 166 14.14 0.45 44.42
N ALA A 167 13.57 1.51 43.86
CA ALA A 167 13.15 1.59 42.46
C ALA A 167 14.34 1.42 41.50
N ASP A 168 15.46 2.09 41.75
CA ASP A 168 16.69 1.96 40.97
C ASP A 168 17.30 0.56 41.08
N ALA A 169 17.24 -0.07 42.26
CA ALA A 169 17.71 -1.44 42.44
C ALA A 169 16.88 -2.43 41.62
N LEU A 170 15.55 -2.31 41.65
CA LEU A 170 14.62 -3.13 40.85
C LEU A 170 14.83 -2.92 39.35
N LEU A 171 14.95 -1.67 38.90
CA LEU A 171 15.17 -1.36 37.49
C LEU A 171 16.53 -1.89 37.01
N ARG A 172 17.58 -1.82 37.85
CA ARG A 172 18.89 -2.42 37.54
C ARG A 172 18.84 -3.94 37.49
N GLN A 173 18.04 -4.58 38.33
CA GLN A 173 17.85 -6.03 38.31
C GLN A 173 17.15 -6.48 37.02
N GLU A 174 16.07 -5.80 36.64
CA GLU A 174 15.34 -6.03 35.39
C GLU A 174 16.24 -5.82 34.15
N LEU A 175 17.07 -4.77 34.15
CA LEU A 175 17.93 -4.42 33.00
C LEU A 175 19.26 -5.19 32.94
N ARG A 176 19.73 -5.79 34.04
CA ARG A 176 20.95 -6.64 34.04
C ARG A 176 20.71 -8.04 33.47
N ALA A 177 19.45 -8.44 33.31
CA ALA A 177 19.10 -9.80 32.92
C ALA A 177 19.11 -10.07 31.40
N LYS A 178 19.37 -9.07 30.54
CA LYS A 178 19.27 -9.28 29.07
C LYS A 178 20.34 -8.54 28.26
N PRO A 179 21.00 -9.20 27.28
CA PRO A 179 22.04 -8.58 26.47
C PRO A 179 21.46 -7.56 25.48
N LYS A 180 22.30 -6.59 25.09
CA LYS A 180 22.04 -5.73 23.93
C LYS A 180 22.13 -6.58 22.65
N LEU A 181 21.10 -6.45 21.81
CA LEU A 181 21.03 -6.76 20.36
C LEU A 181 22.03 -7.82 19.83
N GLU A 182 21.59 -9.07 19.72
CA GLU A 182 22.13 -10.03 18.76
C GLU A 182 20.95 -10.70 18.03
N ASP A 183 21.22 -11.10 16.78
CA ASP A 183 20.33 -11.87 15.89
C ASP A 183 19.66 -13.04 16.63
N PRO A 184 18.47 -13.50 16.17
CA PRO A 184 17.81 -14.66 16.76
C PRO A 184 18.78 -15.86 16.82
N PRO A 185 18.87 -16.57 17.96
CA PRO A 185 19.86 -17.61 18.12
C PRO A 185 19.66 -18.73 17.09
N ALA A 186 20.76 -19.17 16.48
CA ALA A 186 20.80 -20.34 15.61
C ALA A 186 20.23 -21.57 16.34
N ARG A 187 19.37 -22.33 15.66
CA ARG A 187 18.79 -23.57 16.20
C ARG A 187 19.90 -24.56 16.58
N PRO A 188 19.88 -25.16 17.79
CA PRO A 188 20.79 -26.25 18.09
C PRO A 188 20.40 -27.52 17.31
N SER A 189 21.42 -28.22 16.81
CA SER A 189 21.31 -29.49 16.10
C SER A 189 20.56 -30.55 16.93
N SER A 190 19.36 -30.93 16.50
CA SER A 190 18.61 -32.03 17.11
C SER A 190 18.96 -33.36 16.43
N GLY A 191 19.47 -34.32 17.22
CA GLY A 191 19.50 -35.74 16.87
C GLY A 191 18.11 -36.34 16.64
N PRO A 192 18.03 -37.61 16.21
CA PRO A 192 16.84 -38.16 15.58
C PRO A 192 15.74 -38.39 16.62
N ARG A 193 14.63 -37.66 16.49
CA ARG A 193 13.43 -37.94 17.27
C ARG A 193 12.16 -37.79 16.43
N ALA A 194 11.52 -38.95 16.26
CA ALA A 194 10.13 -39.26 15.92
C ALA A 194 9.39 -38.28 15.00
N ALA A 195 8.98 -38.81 13.84
CA ALA A 195 8.08 -38.18 12.89
C ALA A 195 6.94 -37.44 13.60
N ARG A 196 6.98 -36.11 13.53
CA ARG A 196 5.82 -35.27 13.78
C ARG A 196 4.90 -35.42 12.57
N PRO A 197 3.57 -35.44 12.74
CA PRO A 197 2.66 -35.35 11.60
C PRO A 197 3.01 -34.08 10.84
N ASP A 198 2.99 -34.17 9.51
CA ASP A 198 3.29 -33.06 8.62
C ASP A 198 2.62 -31.78 9.12
N PRO A 199 3.28 -30.62 9.03
CA PRO A 199 2.59 -29.36 9.24
C PRO A 199 1.36 -29.38 8.33
N LEU A 200 0.18 -29.21 8.93
CA LEU A 200 -1.02 -28.92 8.15
C LEU A 200 -0.60 -27.83 7.16
N PRO A 201 -0.77 -28.06 5.85
CA PRO A 201 -0.44 -27.04 4.88
C PRO A 201 -1.13 -25.77 5.34
N LEU A 202 -0.37 -24.66 5.40
CA LEU A 202 -1.00 -23.35 5.30
C LEU A 202 -2.01 -23.51 4.17
N ALA A 203 -3.30 -23.33 4.49
CA ALA A 203 -4.34 -23.41 3.49
C ALA A 203 -3.97 -22.40 2.41
N THR A 204 -3.31 -22.88 1.36
CA THR A 204 -3.60 -22.43 0.02
C THR A 204 -5.11 -22.61 -0.10
N PRO A 205 -5.89 -21.57 -0.39
CA PRO A 205 -7.20 -21.80 -0.94
C PRO A 205 -6.97 -22.40 -2.33
N ASP A 206 -6.60 -23.68 -2.39
CA ASP A 206 -6.59 -24.50 -3.60
C ASP A 206 -8.02 -24.97 -3.96
N ASN A 207 -9.02 -24.30 -3.40
CA ASN A 207 -10.29 -24.15 -4.07
C ASN A 207 -10.40 -22.65 -4.40
N PRO A 208 -10.40 -22.22 -5.68
CA PRO A 208 -10.80 -20.86 -5.96
C PRO A 208 -12.19 -20.72 -5.35
N ALA A 209 -12.36 -19.82 -4.38
CA ALA A 209 -13.70 -19.40 -4.00
C ALA A 209 -14.42 -19.08 -5.31
N GLU A 210 -15.63 -19.62 -5.49
CA GLU A 210 -16.38 -19.40 -6.73
C GLU A 210 -16.33 -17.91 -7.08
N PRO A 211 -16.08 -17.53 -8.34
CA PRO A 211 -15.80 -16.13 -8.72
C PRO A 211 -17.00 -15.19 -8.52
N SER A 212 -18.14 -15.73 -8.09
CA SER A 212 -19.40 -15.03 -7.88
C SER A 212 -20.11 -15.63 -6.67
N GLY A 213 -20.98 -14.86 -6.01
CA GLY A 213 -21.85 -15.40 -4.97
C GLY A 213 -23.00 -16.25 -5.49
N TRP A 214 -23.49 -15.95 -6.70
CA TRP A 214 -24.47 -16.79 -7.41
C TRP A 214 -24.42 -16.45 -8.90
N HIS A 215 -24.54 -17.45 -9.78
CA HIS A 215 -24.67 -17.22 -11.21
C HIS A 215 -25.60 -18.26 -11.86
N GLY A 216 -26.16 -17.91 -13.01
CA GLY A 216 -27.00 -18.79 -13.80
C GLY A 216 -27.65 -18.03 -14.96
N THR A 217 -28.67 -18.64 -15.58
CA THR A 217 -29.51 -17.90 -16.52
C THR A 217 -30.55 -17.07 -15.77
N ILE A 218 -31.11 -16.04 -16.42
CA ILE A 218 -32.24 -15.29 -15.88
C ILE A 218 -33.41 -16.24 -15.54
N SER A 219 -33.70 -17.24 -16.37
CA SER A 219 -34.73 -18.25 -16.05
C SER A 219 -34.42 -19.05 -14.79
N ALA A 220 -33.15 -19.40 -14.55
CA ALA A 220 -32.74 -20.11 -13.35
C ALA A 220 -32.88 -19.22 -12.11
N PHE A 221 -32.53 -17.94 -12.21
CA PHE A 221 -32.69 -16.95 -11.14
C PHE A 221 -34.17 -16.74 -10.77
N LEU A 222 -35.04 -16.56 -11.77
CA LEU A 222 -36.48 -16.41 -11.55
C LEU A 222 -37.13 -17.65 -10.92
N SER A 223 -36.51 -18.82 -11.06
CA SER A 223 -36.95 -20.07 -10.44
C SER A 223 -36.27 -20.37 -9.09
N ALA A 224 -35.27 -19.57 -8.70
CA ALA A 224 -34.47 -19.81 -7.51
C ALA A 224 -35.23 -19.45 -6.23
N SER A 225 -35.04 -20.26 -5.18
CA SER A 225 -35.50 -19.90 -3.84
C SER A 225 -34.65 -18.76 -3.29
N ARG A 226 -35.30 -17.70 -2.80
CA ARG A 226 -34.63 -16.56 -2.15
C ARG A 226 -33.67 -17.01 -1.04
N ASP A 227 -34.08 -18.02 -0.24
CA ASP A 227 -33.28 -18.47 0.91
C ASP A 227 -32.01 -19.19 0.45
N VAL A 228 -32.09 -20.01 -0.61
CA VAL A 228 -30.94 -20.71 -1.20
C VAL A 228 -29.98 -19.71 -1.85
N TRP A 229 -30.53 -18.76 -2.61
CA TRP A 229 -29.75 -17.68 -3.21
C TRP A 229 -29.03 -16.82 -2.15
N LEU A 230 -29.73 -16.47 -1.06
CA LEU A 230 -29.17 -15.66 0.02
C LEU A 230 -28.10 -16.43 0.81
N GLU A 231 -28.28 -17.73 1.00
CA GLU A 231 -27.27 -18.60 1.62
C GLU A 231 -26.00 -18.68 0.77
N ALA A 232 -26.13 -18.77 -0.55
CA ALA A 232 -24.98 -18.75 -1.47
C ALA A 232 -24.20 -17.42 -1.37
N LEU A 233 -24.89 -16.27 -1.38
CA LEU A 233 -24.23 -14.97 -1.20
C LEU A 233 -23.53 -14.83 0.17
N ARG A 234 -24.15 -15.32 1.24
CA ARG A 234 -23.55 -15.32 2.59
C ARG A 234 -22.29 -16.16 2.64
N ALA A 235 -22.35 -17.38 2.12
CA ALA A 235 -21.20 -18.29 2.08
C ALA A 235 -20.05 -17.70 1.25
N HIS A 236 -20.38 -17.07 0.11
CA HIS A 236 -19.39 -16.42 -0.74
C HIS A 236 -18.77 -15.19 -0.06
N GLN A 237 -19.55 -14.32 0.57
CA GLN A 237 -19.03 -13.19 1.36
C GLN A 237 -18.07 -13.67 2.45
N GLU A 238 -18.46 -14.68 3.23
CA GLU A 238 -17.61 -15.23 4.28
C GLU A 238 -16.30 -15.82 3.71
N ALA A 239 -16.38 -16.50 2.57
CA ALA A 239 -15.20 -17.04 1.88
C ALA A 239 -14.26 -15.95 1.33
N VAL A 240 -14.81 -14.83 0.86
CA VAL A 240 -14.04 -13.74 0.23
C VAL A 240 -13.47 -12.76 1.26
N THR A 241 -14.26 -12.38 2.27
CA THR A 241 -13.89 -11.35 3.24
C THR A 241 -13.41 -11.90 4.58
N ASN A 242 -13.50 -13.23 4.81
CA ASN A 242 -13.28 -13.87 6.12
C ASN A 242 -14.16 -13.27 7.25
N ASP A 243 -15.26 -12.64 6.87
CA ASP A 243 -16.19 -11.94 7.77
C ASP A 243 -17.63 -12.26 7.35
N ALA A 244 -18.50 -12.52 8.33
CA ALA A 244 -19.91 -12.76 8.06
C ALA A 244 -20.61 -11.49 7.55
N ALA A 245 -21.56 -11.66 6.63
CA ALA A 245 -22.38 -10.56 6.11
C ALA A 245 -23.16 -9.87 7.25
N GLY A 246 -22.99 -8.56 7.40
CA GLY A 246 -23.75 -7.74 8.35
C GLY A 246 -25.24 -7.65 7.96
N GLU A 247 -26.10 -7.28 8.92
CA GLU A 247 -27.54 -7.16 8.71
C GLU A 247 -27.90 -6.20 7.56
N SER A 248 -27.20 -5.07 7.44
CA SER A 248 -27.42 -4.10 6.36
C SER A 248 -27.12 -4.67 4.96
N GLN A 249 -26.07 -5.48 4.84
CA GLN A 249 -25.72 -6.15 3.58
C GLN A 249 -26.80 -7.16 3.19
N VAL A 250 -27.27 -7.94 4.17
CA VAL A 250 -28.33 -8.93 3.95
C VAL A 250 -29.64 -8.27 3.52
N GLU A 251 -30.01 -7.13 4.10
CA GLU A 251 -31.21 -6.39 3.65
C GLU A 251 -31.02 -5.82 2.25
N ALA A 252 -29.85 -5.27 1.93
CA ALA A 252 -29.55 -4.81 0.57
C ALA A 252 -29.70 -5.93 -0.47
N TRP A 253 -29.21 -7.14 -0.17
CA TRP A 253 -29.39 -8.31 -1.04
C TRP A 253 -30.86 -8.69 -1.24
N LYS A 254 -31.67 -8.64 -0.18
CA LYS A 254 -33.11 -8.93 -0.30
C LYS A 254 -33.82 -7.91 -1.16
N ASP A 255 -33.48 -6.63 -1.03
CA ASP A 255 -34.03 -5.56 -1.86
C ASP A 255 -33.64 -5.76 -3.33
N THR A 256 -32.37 -6.05 -3.61
CA THR A 256 -31.88 -6.37 -4.96
C THR A 256 -32.60 -7.58 -5.55
N PHE A 257 -32.79 -8.65 -4.77
CA PHE A 257 -33.52 -9.84 -5.20
C PHE A 257 -34.97 -9.50 -5.57
N ALA A 258 -35.67 -8.73 -4.74
CA ALA A 258 -37.06 -8.35 -4.98
C ALA A 258 -37.22 -7.51 -6.25
N VAL A 259 -36.36 -6.51 -6.44
CA VAL A 259 -36.36 -5.66 -7.64
C VAL A 259 -36.10 -6.49 -8.89
N LEU A 260 -35.07 -7.33 -8.90
CA LEU A 260 -34.73 -8.11 -10.09
C LEU A 260 -35.76 -9.20 -10.40
N GLN A 261 -36.37 -9.83 -9.39
CA GLN A 261 -37.47 -10.76 -9.61
C GLN A 261 -38.64 -10.11 -10.35
N GLU A 262 -39.05 -8.91 -9.93
CA GLU A 262 -40.14 -8.17 -10.57
C GLU A 262 -39.77 -7.73 -12.00
N GLN A 263 -38.63 -7.04 -12.14
CA GLN A 263 -38.23 -6.41 -13.40
C GLN A 263 -37.85 -7.44 -14.46
N LEU A 264 -37.14 -8.52 -14.09
CA LEU A 264 -36.76 -9.56 -15.04
C LEU A 264 -37.96 -10.47 -15.39
N HIS A 265 -38.93 -10.67 -14.48
CA HIS A 265 -40.18 -11.35 -14.87
C HIS A 265 -40.96 -10.57 -15.93
N ALA A 266 -41.05 -9.24 -15.79
CA ALA A 266 -41.69 -8.39 -16.78
C ALA A 266 -40.94 -8.46 -18.13
N LEU A 267 -39.62 -8.33 -18.09
CA LEU A 267 -38.75 -8.40 -19.27
C LEU A 267 -38.88 -9.75 -20.01
N VAL A 268 -38.86 -10.88 -19.30
CA VAL A 268 -39.01 -12.22 -19.91
C VAL A 268 -40.39 -12.43 -20.54
N ARG A 269 -41.45 -11.82 -19.96
CA ARG A 269 -42.80 -11.88 -20.55
C ARG A 269 -42.90 -11.09 -21.84
N GLU A 270 -42.19 -9.97 -21.92
CA GLU A 270 -42.13 -9.15 -23.13
C GLU A 270 -41.21 -9.77 -24.19
N ARG A 271 -40.04 -10.28 -23.76
CA ARG A 271 -38.97 -10.80 -24.59
C ARG A 271 -38.47 -12.14 -24.05
N ALA A 272 -39.05 -13.24 -24.57
CA ALA A 272 -38.78 -14.58 -24.09
C ALA A 272 -37.30 -15.00 -24.23
N GLU A 273 -36.57 -14.44 -25.20
CA GLU A 273 -35.14 -14.70 -25.43
C GLU A 273 -34.27 -14.31 -24.23
N THR A 274 -34.70 -13.31 -23.45
CA THR A 274 -33.97 -12.80 -22.27
C THR A 274 -33.85 -13.85 -21.16
N ALA A 275 -34.74 -14.86 -21.15
CA ALA A 275 -34.68 -15.95 -20.19
C ALA A 275 -33.37 -16.74 -20.25
N SER A 276 -32.69 -16.73 -21.39
CA SER A 276 -31.42 -17.44 -21.62
C SER A 276 -30.17 -16.63 -21.27
N TRP A 277 -30.30 -15.33 -21.00
CA TRP A 277 -29.17 -14.46 -20.68
C TRP A 277 -28.53 -14.86 -19.36
N GLY A 278 -27.21 -14.68 -19.26
CA GLY A 278 -26.47 -14.93 -18.04
C GLY A 278 -26.70 -13.82 -17.02
N ILE A 279 -26.82 -14.17 -15.74
CA ILE A 279 -26.83 -13.22 -14.62
C ILE A 279 -25.90 -13.72 -13.52
N ILE A 280 -25.08 -12.80 -13.01
CA ILE A 280 -24.03 -13.05 -12.03
C ILE A 280 -24.21 -12.06 -10.89
N PHE A 281 -24.16 -12.53 -9.66
CA PHE A 281 -24.22 -11.71 -8.45
C PHE A 281 -22.87 -11.73 -7.73
N GLU A 282 -22.46 -10.57 -7.21
CA GLU A 282 -21.27 -10.43 -6.37
C GLU A 282 -20.01 -11.00 -7.07
N TYR A 283 -19.78 -10.61 -8.34
CA TYR A 283 -18.62 -11.09 -9.10
C TYR A 283 -17.32 -10.50 -8.56
N VAL A 284 -16.44 -11.32 -8.00
CA VAL A 284 -15.18 -10.86 -7.41
C VAL A 284 -14.20 -10.55 -8.52
N LEU A 285 -13.79 -9.28 -8.64
CA LEU A 285 -12.71 -8.88 -9.54
C LEU A 285 -11.39 -9.49 -9.03
N PRO A 286 -10.76 -10.42 -9.79
CA PRO A 286 -9.55 -11.08 -9.35
C PRO A 286 -8.44 -10.08 -9.04
N ARG A 287 -7.69 -10.31 -7.95
CA ARG A 287 -6.57 -9.46 -7.50
C ARG A 287 -6.95 -8.03 -7.08
N GLU A 288 -8.25 -7.73 -6.95
CA GLU A 288 -8.75 -6.43 -6.47
C GLU A 288 -9.30 -6.45 -5.04
N ARG A 289 -8.92 -7.47 -4.26
CA ARG A 289 -9.20 -7.61 -2.82
C ARG A 289 -10.64 -7.28 -2.42
N GLY A 290 -11.59 -7.98 -3.02
CA GLY A 290 -13.00 -7.97 -2.60
C GLY A 290 -13.89 -6.95 -3.32
N ARG A 291 -13.34 -6.12 -4.22
CA ARG A 291 -14.13 -5.32 -5.16
C ARG A 291 -14.98 -6.22 -6.06
N ARG A 292 -16.25 -5.85 -6.19
CA ARG A 292 -17.25 -6.62 -6.93
C ARG A 292 -18.44 -5.73 -7.27
N PRO A 293 -18.94 -5.75 -8.52
CA PRO A 293 -20.24 -5.19 -8.81
C PRO A 293 -21.34 -6.06 -8.18
N ASP A 294 -22.45 -5.45 -7.81
CA ASP A 294 -23.58 -6.17 -7.23
C ASP A 294 -24.14 -7.22 -8.22
N VAL A 295 -24.37 -6.82 -9.48
CA VAL A 295 -24.91 -7.71 -10.52
C VAL A 295 -24.29 -7.43 -11.89
N ALA A 296 -23.97 -8.49 -12.63
CA ALA A 296 -23.65 -8.42 -14.06
C ALA A 296 -24.64 -9.26 -14.87
N ILE A 297 -25.18 -8.71 -15.96
CA ILE A 297 -26.05 -9.43 -16.90
C ILE A 297 -25.32 -9.54 -18.25
N LEU A 298 -25.18 -10.77 -18.75
CA LEU A 298 -24.57 -11.09 -20.03
C LEU A 298 -25.66 -11.32 -21.07
N ALA A 299 -25.83 -10.32 -21.93
CA ALA A 299 -26.75 -10.34 -23.06
C ALA A 299 -25.95 -10.41 -24.38
N PRO A 300 -26.60 -10.67 -25.54
CA PRO A 300 -25.91 -10.68 -26.83
C PRO A 300 -25.12 -9.39 -27.07
N GLU A 301 -23.82 -9.55 -27.34
CA GLU A 301 -22.83 -8.46 -27.53
C GLU A 301 -22.74 -7.41 -26.41
N THR A 302 -23.44 -7.59 -25.28
CA THR A 302 -23.60 -6.55 -24.26
C THR A 302 -23.46 -7.12 -22.85
N ALA A 303 -22.66 -6.46 -22.01
CA ALA A 303 -22.57 -6.75 -20.58
C ALA A 303 -23.09 -5.56 -19.77
N LEU A 304 -24.18 -5.77 -19.04
CA LEU A 304 -24.78 -4.74 -18.17
C LEU A 304 -24.18 -4.91 -16.76
N ILE A 305 -23.56 -3.86 -16.23
CA ILE A 305 -22.94 -3.87 -14.89
C ILE A 305 -23.78 -2.99 -13.96
N LEU A 306 -24.49 -3.62 -13.04
CA LEU A 306 -25.46 -2.99 -12.16
C LEU A 306 -24.88 -2.82 -10.76
N GLU A 307 -25.07 -1.63 -10.19
CA GLU A 307 -24.78 -1.31 -8.79
C GLU A 307 -26.06 -0.81 -8.12
N PHE A 308 -26.44 -1.38 -6.98
CA PHE A 308 -27.65 -1.03 -6.23
C PHE A 308 -27.31 -0.14 -5.04
N LYS A 309 -28.01 1.00 -4.92
CA LYS A 309 -27.85 1.92 -3.78
C LYS A 309 -29.21 2.27 -3.18
N GLY A 310 -29.32 2.12 -1.86
CA GLY A 310 -30.50 2.41 -1.05
C GLY A 310 -30.80 3.90 -0.82
N PHE A 311 -30.58 4.74 -1.84
CA PHE A 311 -30.68 6.20 -1.80
C PHE A 311 -31.79 6.71 -2.72
N GLY A 312 -32.31 7.91 -2.42
CA GLY A 312 -33.29 8.59 -3.29
C GLY A 312 -32.66 9.47 -4.38
N GLN A 313 -31.36 9.77 -4.26
CA GLN A 313 -30.57 10.54 -5.23
C GLN A 313 -29.18 9.90 -5.35
N ALA A 314 -28.59 9.96 -6.54
CA ALA A 314 -27.25 9.47 -6.75
C ALA A 314 -26.21 10.39 -6.07
N LEU A 315 -25.22 9.78 -5.43
CA LEU A 315 -24.00 10.46 -5.03
C LEU A 315 -22.96 10.28 -6.13
N GLN A 316 -22.13 11.29 -6.38
CA GLN A 316 -21.07 11.20 -7.39
C GLN A 316 -20.15 9.99 -7.15
N ALA A 317 -19.86 9.66 -5.89
CA ALA A 317 -19.07 8.50 -5.55
C ALA A 317 -19.69 7.17 -6.02
N HIS A 318 -21.02 7.04 -5.99
CA HIS A 318 -21.72 5.86 -6.51
C HIS A 318 -21.61 5.78 -8.04
N VAL A 319 -21.83 6.91 -8.72
CA VAL A 319 -21.68 7.01 -10.19
C VAL A 319 -20.27 6.56 -10.58
N ASP A 320 -19.26 7.11 -9.93
CA ASP A 320 -17.87 6.83 -10.26
C ASP A 320 -17.44 5.41 -9.87
N GLN A 321 -18.10 4.78 -8.89
CA GLN A 321 -17.89 3.38 -8.53
C GLN A 321 -18.45 2.45 -9.62
N THR A 322 -19.69 2.70 -10.07
CA THR A 322 -20.30 1.96 -11.18
C THR A 322 -19.51 2.10 -12.47
N ALA A 323 -19.09 3.33 -12.81
CA ALA A 323 -18.23 3.60 -13.97
C ALA A 323 -16.91 2.80 -13.90
N ALA A 324 -16.27 2.76 -12.72
CA ALA A 324 -15.03 2.03 -12.53
C ALA A 324 -15.19 0.52 -12.74
N TYR A 325 -16.28 -0.09 -12.24
CA TYR A 325 -16.52 -1.52 -12.48
C TYR A 325 -16.70 -1.85 -13.96
N ALA A 326 -17.50 -1.07 -14.69
CA ALA A 326 -17.69 -1.26 -16.13
C ALA A 326 -16.37 -1.08 -16.91
N HIS A 327 -15.59 -0.05 -16.56
CA HIS A 327 -14.29 0.19 -17.18
C HIS A 327 -13.33 -0.98 -16.95
N ASP A 328 -13.22 -1.45 -15.71
CA ASP A 328 -12.34 -2.56 -15.33
C ASP A 328 -12.71 -3.85 -16.08
N ILE A 329 -14.00 -4.16 -16.19
CA ILE A 329 -14.50 -5.29 -16.98
C ILE A 329 -14.20 -5.09 -18.48
N GLN A 330 -14.47 -3.92 -19.06
CA GLN A 330 -14.23 -3.66 -20.49
C GLN A 330 -12.75 -3.83 -20.88
N HIS A 331 -11.82 -3.44 -20.01
CA HIS A 331 -10.40 -3.36 -20.35
C HIS A 331 -9.55 -4.51 -19.82
N TYR A 332 -9.90 -5.10 -18.68
CA TYR A 332 -9.06 -6.12 -18.03
C TYR A 332 -9.63 -7.53 -18.10
N HIS A 333 -10.94 -7.69 -18.37
CA HIS A 333 -11.58 -8.98 -18.50
C HIS A 333 -11.57 -9.48 -19.96
N ALA A 334 -10.85 -10.57 -20.23
CA ALA A 334 -10.55 -11.01 -21.60
C ALA A 334 -11.79 -11.33 -22.45
N GLN A 335 -12.86 -11.89 -21.86
CA GLN A 335 -14.11 -12.18 -22.58
C GLN A 335 -15.03 -10.96 -22.73
N SER A 336 -14.71 -9.82 -22.11
CA SER A 336 -15.52 -8.59 -22.23
C SER A 336 -14.99 -7.60 -23.26
N HIS A 337 -13.79 -7.82 -23.80
CA HIS A 337 -13.14 -6.88 -24.74
C HIS A 337 -13.95 -6.58 -26.01
N HIS A 338 -14.78 -7.54 -26.45
CA HIS A 338 -15.61 -7.43 -27.64
C HIS A 338 -17.07 -7.07 -27.33
N LEU A 339 -17.42 -6.99 -26.04
CA LEU A 339 -18.77 -6.63 -25.61
C LEU A 339 -18.86 -5.11 -25.43
N ARG A 340 -20.07 -4.57 -25.65
CA ARG A 340 -20.46 -3.25 -25.14
C ARG A 340 -20.73 -3.39 -23.64
N VAL A 341 -19.88 -2.81 -22.80
CA VAL A 341 -20.11 -2.79 -21.34
C VAL A 341 -20.90 -1.54 -20.95
N VAL A 342 -22.07 -1.72 -20.33
CA VAL A 342 -23.00 -0.63 -19.95
C VAL A 342 -23.11 -0.54 -18.43
N PRO A 343 -22.62 0.54 -17.79
CA PRO A 343 -22.77 0.75 -16.35
C PRO A 343 -24.14 1.32 -16.00
N ILE A 344 -24.83 0.69 -15.06
CA ILE A 344 -26.16 1.09 -14.57
C ILE A 344 -26.13 1.25 -13.05
N LEU A 345 -26.47 2.43 -12.55
CA LEU A 345 -26.67 2.69 -11.13
C LEU A 345 -28.17 2.62 -10.80
N VAL A 346 -28.56 1.65 -10.00
CA VAL A 346 -29.96 1.43 -9.59
C VAL A 346 -30.21 2.02 -8.22
N LEU A 347 -31.09 3.03 -8.15
CA LEU A 347 -31.48 3.68 -6.90
C LEU A 347 -32.78 3.06 -6.38
N SER A 348 -32.70 2.19 -5.37
CA SER A 348 -33.84 1.40 -4.90
C SER A 348 -34.94 2.22 -4.20
N LYS A 349 -34.63 3.45 -3.77
CA LYS A 349 -35.59 4.38 -3.13
C LYS A 349 -35.91 5.61 -3.99
N SER A 350 -35.44 5.67 -5.22
CA SER A 350 -35.73 6.77 -6.14
C SER A 350 -37.04 6.55 -6.87
N HIS A 351 -37.73 7.67 -7.15
CA HIS A 351 -38.89 7.74 -8.05
C HIS A 351 -38.63 8.72 -9.21
N ALA A 352 -37.39 9.17 -9.37
CA ALA A 352 -36.99 10.07 -10.45
C ALA A 352 -36.98 9.33 -11.80
N GLU A 353 -37.00 10.09 -12.90
CA GLU A 353 -36.79 9.53 -14.24
C GLU A 353 -35.35 9.03 -14.42
N VAL A 354 -35.14 8.21 -15.45
CA VAL A 354 -33.79 7.76 -15.84
C VAL A 354 -32.98 8.97 -16.27
N GLU A 355 -31.76 9.10 -15.75
CA GLU A 355 -30.83 10.17 -16.10
C GLU A 355 -29.45 9.60 -16.46
N GLU A 356 -28.67 10.38 -17.21
CA GLU A 356 -27.30 10.03 -17.56
C GLU A 356 -26.31 10.92 -16.82
N SER A 357 -25.27 10.31 -16.24
CA SER A 357 -24.14 11.02 -15.66
C SER A 357 -22.84 10.44 -16.21
N GLY A 358 -22.22 11.18 -17.14
CA GLY A 358 -21.07 10.67 -17.89
C GLY A 358 -21.45 9.48 -18.76
N ASN A 359 -20.84 8.32 -18.51
CA ASN A 359 -21.14 7.06 -19.19
C ASN A 359 -22.07 6.13 -18.39
N VAL A 360 -22.55 6.56 -17.22
CA VAL A 360 -23.39 5.76 -16.31
C VAL A 360 -24.85 6.16 -16.45
N THR A 361 -25.71 5.18 -16.66
CA THR A 361 -27.16 5.36 -16.65
C THR A 361 -27.67 5.17 -15.22
N ILE A 362 -28.33 6.19 -14.67
CA ILE A 362 -28.91 6.18 -13.33
C ILE A 362 -30.41 5.95 -13.47
N THR A 363 -30.93 4.91 -12.82
CA THR A 363 -32.33 4.51 -12.96
C THR A 363 -32.99 4.26 -11.60
N PRO A 364 -34.28 4.61 -11.42
CA PRO A 364 -35.07 4.04 -10.35
C PRO A 364 -35.25 2.54 -10.57
N ALA A 365 -35.49 1.79 -9.49
CA ALA A 365 -35.70 0.35 -9.55
C ALA A 365 -36.84 -0.08 -10.49
N SER A 366 -37.90 0.74 -10.58
CA SER A 366 -39.11 0.45 -11.34
C SER A 366 -38.95 0.55 -12.86
N ALA A 367 -37.92 1.23 -13.35
CA ALA A 367 -37.68 1.44 -14.78
C ALA A 367 -36.58 0.52 -15.34
N LEU A 368 -35.97 -0.33 -14.50
CA LEU A 368 -34.82 -1.14 -14.87
C LEU A 368 -35.13 -2.11 -16.03
N GLY A 369 -36.29 -2.78 -16.00
CA GLY A 369 -36.67 -3.73 -17.06
C GLY A 369 -36.84 -3.04 -18.42
N GLU A 370 -37.53 -1.89 -18.45
CA GLU A 370 -37.72 -1.07 -19.66
C GLU A 370 -36.38 -0.54 -20.18
N LEU A 371 -35.49 -0.10 -19.28
CA LEU A 371 -34.14 0.35 -19.65
C LEU A 371 -33.34 -0.78 -20.30
N ILE A 372 -33.29 -1.97 -19.70
CA ILE A 372 -32.59 -3.13 -20.26
C ILE A 372 -33.13 -3.49 -21.65
N ALA A 373 -34.46 -3.46 -21.82
CA ALA A 373 -35.10 -3.72 -23.11
C ALA A 373 -34.74 -2.66 -24.17
N ALA A 374 -34.61 -1.39 -23.78
CA ALA A 374 -34.22 -0.31 -24.68
C ALA A 374 -32.73 -0.37 -25.06
N ASP A 375 -31.86 -0.67 -24.09
CA ASP A 375 -30.40 -0.66 -24.26
C ASP A 375 -29.87 -1.90 -24.99
N VAL A 376 -30.56 -3.04 -24.89
CA VAL A 376 -30.20 -4.29 -25.56
C VAL A 376 -31.26 -4.61 -26.62
N PRO A 377 -30.98 -4.33 -27.91
CA PRO A 377 -31.88 -4.68 -29.00
C PRO A 377 -32.08 -6.20 -29.10
N SER A 378 -33.25 -6.64 -29.57
CA SER A 378 -33.44 -8.05 -29.93
C SER A 378 -32.44 -8.45 -31.02
N SER A 379 -31.78 -9.58 -30.80
CA SER A 379 -30.75 -10.13 -31.68
C SER A 379 -30.93 -11.63 -31.79
N ASP A 380 -30.56 -12.19 -32.94
CA ASP A 380 -30.46 -13.64 -33.15
C ASP A 380 -29.13 -14.21 -32.60
N GLU A 381 -28.22 -13.33 -32.16
CA GLU A 381 -26.97 -13.75 -31.55
C GLU A 381 -27.17 -14.34 -30.15
N LEU A 382 -26.33 -15.33 -29.83
CA LEU A 382 -26.36 -15.96 -28.51
C LEU A 382 -25.66 -15.07 -27.49
N ALA A 383 -26.21 -15.05 -26.27
CA ALA A 383 -25.52 -14.45 -25.14
C ALA A 383 -24.14 -15.11 -24.93
N PRO A 384 -23.15 -14.37 -24.39
CA PRO A 384 -21.86 -14.93 -24.03
C PRO A 384 -22.00 -16.17 -23.15
N ASP A 385 -21.15 -17.17 -23.40
CA ASP A 385 -21.07 -18.36 -22.56
C ASP A 385 -20.66 -17.98 -21.14
N LEU A 386 -21.56 -18.23 -20.18
CA LEU A 386 -21.44 -17.79 -18.80
C LEU A 386 -20.22 -18.41 -18.11
N ASP A 387 -20.02 -19.71 -18.25
CA ASP A 387 -18.91 -20.43 -17.62
C ASP A 387 -17.58 -19.99 -18.20
N ARG A 388 -17.53 -19.80 -19.53
CA ARG A 388 -16.35 -19.27 -20.21
C ARG A 388 -16.04 -17.83 -19.81
N TRP A 389 -17.07 -17.01 -19.58
CA TRP A 389 -16.90 -15.65 -19.11
C TRP A 389 -16.34 -15.64 -17.68
N LEU A 390 -16.92 -16.41 -16.76
CA LEU A 390 -16.46 -16.52 -15.37
C LEU A 390 -15.02 -17.07 -15.25
N ALA A 391 -14.63 -17.99 -16.12
CA ALA A 391 -13.29 -18.58 -16.16
C ALA A 391 -12.24 -17.74 -16.92
N ALA A 392 -12.63 -16.58 -17.47
CA ALA A 392 -11.74 -15.78 -18.30
C ALA A 392 -10.65 -15.08 -17.49
N ASP A 393 -9.50 -14.85 -18.14
CA ASP A 393 -8.41 -14.09 -17.53
C ASP A 393 -8.82 -12.65 -17.21
N TYR A 394 -8.56 -12.24 -15.97
CA TYR A 394 -8.60 -10.85 -15.52
C TYR A 394 -7.18 -10.34 -15.25
N ALA A 395 -6.69 -9.43 -16.09
CA ALA A 395 -5.29 -9.00 -16.10
C ALA A 395 -5.13 -7.47 -16.01
N PRO A 396 -5.42 -6.86 -14.84
CA PRO A 396 -5.09 -5.46 -14.61
C PRO A 396 -3.57 -5.28 -14.55
N LEU A 397 -3.09 -4.12 -14.98
CA LEU A 397 -1.70 -3.73 -14.74
C LEU A 397 -1.50 -3.56 -13.23
N PRO A 398 -0.63 -4.35 -12.57
CA PRO A 398 -0.37 -4.15 -11.16
C PRO A 398 0.26 -2.77 -10.95
N SER A 399 -0.15 -2.07 -9.90
CA SER A 399 0.60 -0.89 -9.44
C SER A 399 2.05 -1.28 -9.14
N LEU A 400 2.97 -0.33 -9.17
CA LEU A 400 4.38 -0.63 -8.89
C LEU A 400 4.58 -1.30 -7.53
N VAL A 401 3.81 -0.89 -6.53
CA VAL A 401 3.83 -1.46 -5.18
C VAL A 401 3.33 -2.90 -5.17
N GLN A 402 2.25 -3.19 -5.92
CA GLN A 402 1.75 -4.55 -6.07
C GLN A 402 2.74 -5.42 -6.85
N ALA A 403 3.31 -4.92 -7.93
CA ALA A 403 4.33 -5.63 -8.69
C ALA A 403 5.54 -5.97 -7.81
N ALA A 404 6.02 -5.01 -7.01
CA ALA A 404 7.11 -5.24 -6.06
C ALA A 404 6.76 -6.32 -5.03
N ARG A 405 5.52 -6.34 -4.50
CA ARG A 405 5.06 -7.37 -3.56
C ARG A 405 5.00 -8.76 -4.19
N LEU A 406 4.38 -8.88 -5.37
CA LEU A 406 4.26 -10.16 -6.10
C LEU A 406 5.64 -10.75 -6.38
N ILE A 407 6.55 -9.91 -6.87
CA ILE A 407 7.96 -10.27 -7.08
C ILE A 407 8.57 -10.79 -5.77
N PHE A 408 8.38 -10.08 -4.65
CA PHE A 408 8.96 -10.45 -3.36
C PHE A 408 8.35 -11.72 -2.73
N GLU A 409 7.06 -11.96 -2.94
CA GLU A 409 6.34 -13.14 -2.46
C GLU A 409 6.58 -14.37 -3.35
N HIS A 410 7.47 -14.27 -4.34
CA HIS A 410 7.78 -15.31 -5.34
C HIS A 410 6.55 -15.72 -6.17
N GLU A 411 5.57 -14.83 -6.26
CA GLU A 411 4.40 -15.03 -7.09
C GLU A 411 4.72 -14.63 -8.54
N PRO A 412 4.32 -15.43 -9.53
CA PRO A 412 4.49 -15.04 -10.92
C PRO A 412 3.73 -13.74 -11.16
N LEU A 413 4.42 -12.74 -11.69
CA LEU A 413 3.74 -11.54 -12.18
C LEU A 413 2.67 -11.97 -13.19
N PRO A 414 1.46 -11.37 -13.15
CA PRO A 414 0.42 -11.62 -14.15
C PRO A 414 1.03 -11.58 -15.56
N ASN A 415 0.49 -12.37 -16.50
CA ASN A 415 0.84 -12.20 -17.91
C ASN A 415 0.34 -10.83 -18.37
N ILE A 416 1.16 -9.80 -18.19
CA ILE A 416 0.85 -8.43 -18.60
C ILE A 416 1.10 -8.38 -20.11
N ARG A 417 0.08 -8.69 -20.91
CA ARG A 417 0.15 -8.59 -22.38
C ARG A 417 0.69 -7.21 -22.83
N ARG A 418 0.41 -6.14 -22.05
CA ARG A 418 0.94 -4.79 -22.26
C ARG A 418 2.44 -4.59 -21.95
N ALA A 419 3.01 -5.30 -20.96
CA ALA A 419 4.44 -5.23 -20.64
C ALA A 419 5.28 -5.98 -21.67
N HIS A 420 4.78 -7.10 -22.18
CA HIS A 420 5.38 -7.80 -23.31
C HIS A 420 5.41 -6.95 -24.58
N SER A 421 4.33 -6.21 -24.88
CA SER A 421 4.30 -5.29 -26.03
C SER A 421 5.12 -4.00 -25.85
N ALA A 422 5.65 -3.75 -24.65
CA ALA A 422 6.44 -2.54 -24.36
C ALA A 422 7.96 -2.75 -24.30
N GLY A 423 8.44 -3.95 -24.65
CA GLY A 423 9.87 -4.25 -24.73
C GLY A 423 10.58 -4.49 -23.40
N ILE A 424 9.86 -4.49 -22.27
CA ILE A 424 10.46 -4.74 -20.93
C ILE A 424 11.16 -6.11 -20.84
N PRO A 425 10.57 -7.23 -21.30
CA PRO A 425 11.26 -8.52 -21.23
C PRO A 425 12.58 -8.55 -22.00
N ASP A 426 12.62 -7.90 -23.17
CA ASP A 426 13.82 -7.84 -24.00
C ASP A 426 14.90 -6.97 -23.35
N ALA A 427 14.52 -5.82 -22.79
CA ALA A 427 15.41 -4.97 -22.01
C ALA A 427 15.95 -5.69 -20.76
N LEU A 428 15.11 -6.43 -20.05
CA LEU A 428 15.49 -7.21 -18.87
C LEU A 428 16.51 -8.29 -19.22
N ASN A 429 16.23 -9.09 -20.26
CA ASN A 429 17.16 -10.12 -20.74
C ASN A 429 18.50 -9.52 -21.16
N THR A 430 18.49 -8.35 -21.78
CA THR A 430 19.70 -7.61 -22.16
C THR A 430 20.48 -7.20 -20.92
N LEU A 431 19.84 -6.59 -19.92
CA LEU A 431 20.50 -6.19 -18.66
C LEU A 431 21.06 -7.38 -17.89
N LEU A 432 20.35 -8.51 -17.85
CA LEU A 432 20.84 -9.74 -17.23
C LEU A 432 22.07 -10.30 -17.96
N ALA A 433 22.09 -10.25 -19.30
CA ALA A 433 23.24 -10.65 -20.09
C ALA A 433 24.46 -9.75 -19.83
N ILE A 434 24.24 -8.43 -19.72
CA ILE A 434 25.29 -7.46 -19.37
C ILE A 434 25.85 -7.74 -17.97
N ALA A 435 24.98 -8.01 -16.98
CA ALA A 435 25.42 -8.36 -15.63
C ALA A 435 26.26 -9.64 -15.61
N ALA A 436 25.82 -10.68 -16.33
CA ALA A 436 26.55 -11.93 -16.46
C ALA A 436 27.92 -11.73 -17.14
N GLN A 437 27.99 -10.90 -18.18
CA GLN A 437 29.25 -10.54 -18.84
C GLN A 437 30.22 -9.83 -17.88
N ALA A 438 29.73 -8.82 -17.15
CA ALA A 438 30.51 -8.08 -16.16
C ALA A 438 31.09 -9.01 -15.11
N GLN A 439 30.26 -9.92 -14.57
CA GLN A 439 30.67 -10.91 -13.58
C GLN A 439 31.71 -11.89 -14.12
N GLN A 440 31.48 -12.47 -15.31
CA GLN A 440 32.37 -13.48 -15.89
C GLN A 440 33.74 -12.92 -16.24
N ARG A 441 33.81 -11.64 -16.64
CA ARG A 441 35.05 -11.00 -17.09
C ARG A 441 35.73 -10.17 -16.01
N GLY A 442 35.08 -9.91 -14.87
CA GLY A 442 35.62 -8.98 -13.86
C GLY A 442 35.64 -7.54 -14.37
N GLU A 443 34.63 -7.15 -15.14
CA GLU A 443 34.54 -5.85 -15.81
C GLU A 443 33.60 -4.89 -15.09
N ARG A 444 33.64 -3.61 -15.48
CA ARG A 444 32.81 -2.54 -14.92
C ARG A 444 31.89 -2.00 -16.00
N HIS A 445 30.58 -2.02 -15.73
CA HIS A 445 29.58 -1.72 -16.73
C HIS A 445 28.65 -0.60 -16.27
N LEU A 446 28.38 0.36 -17.14
CA LEU A 446 27.31 1.34 -16.98
C LEU A 446 26.26 1.07 -18.05
N ALA A 447 25.03 0.70 -17.66
CA ALA A 447 23.92 0.54 -18.58
C ALA A 447 22.91 1.68 -18.41
N LEU A 448 22.57 2.38 -19.48
CA LEU A 448 21.59 3.47 -19.48
C LEU A 448 20.32 3.01 -20.19
N VAL A 449 19.24 2.86 -19.42
CA VAL A 449 17.92 2.56 -19.95
C VAL A 449 17.16 3.86 -20.10
N THR A 450 16.76 4.17 -21.32
CA THR A 450 16.00 5.37 -21.65
C THR A 450 14.55 5.01 -21.94
N GLY A 451 13.63 5.97 -21.88
CA GLY A 451 12.28 5.74 -22.35
C GLY A 451 11.28 6.81 -21.98
N VAL A 452 10.15 6.79 -22.68
CA VAL A 452 9.05 7.75 -22.50
C VAL A 452 8.44 7.69 -21.10
N PRO A 453 7.82 8.76 -20.58
CA PRO A 453 7.10 8.72 -19.31
C PRO A 453 6.07 7.59 -19.26
N GLY A 454 6.13 6.77 -18.20
CA GLY A 454 5.21 5.66 -18.02
C GLY A 454 5.56 4.37 -18.77
N SER A 455 6.70 4.27 -19.44
CA SER A 455 7.16 3.04 -20.11
C SER A 455 7.51 1.86 -19.20
N GLY A 456 7.44 2.04 -17.88
CA GLY A 456 7.72 0.97 -16.91
C GLY A 456 9.19 0.78 -16.54
N LYS A 457 10.05 1.79 -16.75
CA LYS A 457 11.47 1.77 -16.35
C LYS A 457 11.69 1.29 -14.91
N THR A 458 10.97 1.84 -13.94
CA THR A 458 11.11 1.43 -12.54
C THR A 458 10.66 -0.01 -12.29
N LEU A 459 9.68 -0.51 -13.05
CA LEU A 459 9.28 -1.92 -13.00
C LEU A 459 10.40 -2.83 -13.54
N LEU A 460 11.02 -2.45 -14.66
CA LEU A 460 12.20 -3.12 -15.20
C LEU A 460 13.35 -3.16 -14.18
N GLY A 461 13.61 -2.04 -13.50
CA GLY A 461 14.63 -1.97 -12.44
C GLY A 461 14.36 -2.91 -11.26
N LEU A 462 13.11 -2.97 -10.80
CA LEU A 462 12.69 -3.91 -9.75
C LEU A 462 12.84 -5.37 -10.19
N GLN A 463 12.47 -5.69 -11.43
CA GLN A 463 12.61 -7.03 -11.99
C GLN A 463 14.09 -7.44 -12.11
N LEU A 464 14.97 -6.53 -12.54
CA LEU A 464 16.41 -6.79 -12.62
C LEU A 464 16.99 -7.14 -11.24
N VAL A 465 16.75 -6.30 -10.23
CA VAL A 465 17.26 -6.52 -8.86
C VAL A 465 16.78 -7.87 -8.31
N TYR A 466 15.53 -8.24 -8.59
CA TYR A 466 14.99 -9.52 -8.18
C TYR A 466 15.58 -10.71 -8.94
N SER A 467 15.69 -10.63 -10.26
CA SER A 467 16.28 -11.71 -11.06
C SER A 467 17.76 -11.95 -10.73
N SER A 468 18.51 -10.88 -10.40
CA SER A 468 19.87 -10.98 -9.89
C SER A 468 19.97 -11.64 -8.50
N PHE A 469 18.87 -11.73 -7.74
CA PHE A 469 18.83 -12.41 -6.44
C PHE A 469 18.68 -13.94 -6.57
N MET A 470 18.06 -14.42 -7.66
CA MET A 470 17.74 -15.84 -7.86
C MET A 470 18.81 -16.63 -8.63
N GLY A 471 19.85 -15.96 -9.14
CA GLY A 471 20.81 -16.52 -10.10
C GLY A 471 21.94 -17.39 -9.52
N ASP A 472 22.18 -17.38 -8.21
CA ASP A 472 23.30 -18.12 -7.60
C ASP A 472 22.82 -19.18 -6.58
N GLU A 473 23.20 -20.44 -6.79
CA GLU A 473 23.10 -21.53 -5.79
C GLU A 473 23.91 -21.24 -4.50
N ALA A 474 24.68 -20.15 -4.47
CA ALA A 474 25.50 -19.69 -3.34
C ALA A 474 24.87 -18.58 -2.47
N GLY A 475 23.63 -18.15 -2.73
CA GLY A 475 22.84 -17.35 -1.77
C GLY A 475 23.36 -15.94 -1.42
N GLY A 476 24.11 -15.29 -2.32
CA GLY A 476 24.61 -13.92 -2.13
C GLY A 476 23.70 -12.85 -2.73
N ARG A 477 23.57 -11.70 -2.04
CA ARG A 477 22.84 -10.52 -2.54
C ARG A 477 23.63 -9.85 -3.67
N GLN A 478 23.11 -9.87 -4.90
CA GLN A 478 23.82 -9.24 -6.03
C GLN A 478 23.30 -7.88 -6.47
N GLY A 479 22.08 -7.46 -6.08
CA GLY A 479 21.46 -6.24 -6.61
C GLY A 479 20.70 -5.37 -5.62
N ILE A 480 20.67 -4.06 -5.87
CA ILE A 480 19.93 -3.05 -5.08
C ILE A 480 19.28 -1.99 -6.00
N LEU A 481 18.07 -1.55 -5.64
CA LEU A 481 17.41 -0.39 -6.26
C LEU A 481 17.63 0.86 -5.41
N LEU A 482 18.08 1.93 -6.05
CA LEU A 482 18.35 3.23 -5.45
C LEU A 482 17.44 4.26 -6.11
N SER A 483 16.74 5.07 -5.31
CA SER A 483 15.94 6.18 -5.84
C SER A 483 16.20 7.46 -5.06
N GLY A 484 16.26 8.60 -5.76
CA GLY A 484 16.33 9.92 -5.12
C GLY A 484 15.00 10.37 -4.51
N ASN A 485 13.92 9.63 -4.77
CA ASN A 485 12.58 9.90 -4.25
C ASN A 485 12.37 9.21 -2.88
N GLY A 486 12.83 9.87 -1.80
CA GLY A 486 12.71 9.34 -0.43
C GLY A 486 11.31 8.85 -0.03
N PRO A 487 10.20 9.57 -0.31
CA PRO A 487 8.84 9.08 -0.09
C PRO A 487 8.52 7.77 -0.82
N PHE A 488 8.98 7.64 -2.06
CA PHE A 488 8.81 6.44 -2.86
C PHE A 488 9.58 5.25 -2.29
N VAL A 489 10.83 5.46 -1.87
CA VAL A 489 11.64 4.47 -1.15
C VAL A 489 10.90 3.99 0.11
N ALA A 490 10.37 4.91 0.91
CA ALA A 490 9.64 4.57 2.13
C ALA A 490 8.40 3.71 1.87
N VAL A 491 7.66 4.02 0.79
CA VAL A 491 6.48 3.24 0.37
C VAL A 491 6.88 1.83 -0.06
N LEU A 492 7.92 1.69 -0.89
CA LEU A 492 8.39 0.37 -1.34
C LEU A 492 8.96 -0.45 -0.18
N GLN A 493 9.79 0.13 0.68
CA GLN A 493 10.33 -0.55 1.86
C GLN A 493 9.23 -1.02 2.81
N HIS A 494 8.18 -0.21 2.98
CA HIS A 494 7.02 -0.59 3.78
C HIS A 494 6.24 -1.73 3.12
N ALA A 495 6.02 -1.65 1.81
CA ALA A 495 5.26 -2.64 1.06
C ALA A 495 5.96 -4.00 1.00
N LEU A 496 7.29 -4.00 0.84
CA LEU A 496 8.16 -5.18 0.80
C LEU A 496 8.51 -5.71 2.20
N ARG A 497 8.18 -4.96 3.26
CA ARG A 497 8.63 -5.23 4.65
C ARG A 497 10.15 -5.44 4.76
N SER A 498 10.92 -4.85 3.84
CA SER A 498 12.36 -5.00 3.74
C SER A 498 13.01 -3.66 3.37
N ARG A 499 14.13 -3.35 4.01
CA ARG A 499 14.96 -2.17 3.70
C ARG A 499 16.16 -2.52 2.82
N VAL A 500 16.32 -3.80 2.48
CA VAL A 500 17.51 -4.32 1.80
C VAL A 500 17.45 -4.07 0.30
N PHE A 501 16.27 -4.22 -0.31
CA PHE A 501 16.09 -4.19 -1.77
C PHE A 501 16.01 -2.80 -2.37
N VAL A 502 15.56 -1.81 -1.60
CA VAL A 502 15.34 -0.45 -2.06
C VAL A 502 15.89 0.52 -1.03
N GLN A 503 16.75 1.46 -1.45
CA GLN A 503 17.33 2.48 -0.58
C GLN A 503 17.29 3.87 -1.21
N ASP A 504 17.47 4.88 -0.37
CA ASP A 504 17.65 6.26 -0.81
C ASP A 504 19.09 6.46 -1.32
N VAL A 505 19.22 7.09 -2.49
CA VAL A 505 20.52 7.37 -3.14
C VAL A 505 21.47 8.13 -2.23
N HIS A 506 20.96 9.14 -1.51
CA HIS A 506 21.78 9.98 -0.65
C HIS A 506 22.23 9.24 0.61
N GLY A 507 21.36 8.40 1.18
CA GLY A 507 21.72 7.49 2.26
C GLY A 507 22.83 6.52 1.86
N PHE A 508 22.67 5.89 0.70
CA PHE A 508 23.65 4.93 0.15
C PHE A 508 25.02 5.58 -0.09
N LEU A 509 25.06 6.71 -0.83
CA LEU A 509 26.32 7.41 -1.09
C LEU A 509 26.96 7.99 0.18
N LYS A 510 26.18 8.33 1.20
CA LYS A 510 26.73 8.75 2.50
C LYS A 510 27.39 7.60 3.26
N GLU A 511 26.88 6.38 3.11
CA GLU A 511 27.42 5.19 3.80
C GLU A 511 28.66 4.62 3.10
N TYR A 512 28.68 4.64 1.76
CA TYR A 512 29.69 3.95 0.96
C TYR A 512 30.57 4.88 0.09
N GLY A 513 30.05 6.05 -0.26
CA GLY A 513 30.72 7.02 -1.14
C GLY A 513 31.91 7.73 -0.51
N GLY A 514 32.59 8.56 -1.30
CA GLY A 514 33.81 9.27 -0.89
C GLY A 514 34.99 8.33 -0.59
N GLY A 515 35.92 8.77 0.27
CA GLY A 515 37.14 8.02 0.64
C GLY A 515 36.97 6.95 1.73
N LEU A 516 35.73 6.58 2.06
CA LEU A 516 35.41 5.62 3.14
C LEU A 516 35.84 4.20 2.76
N ARG A 517 36.43 3.41 3.67
CA ARG A 517 36.90 2.03 3.37
C ARG A 517 35.78 1.01 3.16
N ARG A 518 34.54 1.32 3.55
CA ARG A 518 33.41 0.38 3.48
C ARG A 518 32.90 0.30 2.04
N LEU A 519 32.66 -0.91 1.56
CA LEU A 519 32.07 -1.18 0.25
C LEU A 519 30.72 -1.89 0.44
N PRO A 520 29.75 -1.68 -0.46
CA PRO A 520 28.52 -2.46 -0.50
C PRO A 520 28.80 -3.92 -0.89
N GLU A 521 27.87 -4.82 -0.58
CA GLU A 521 27.97 -6.25 -0.95
C GLU A 521 27.42 -6.48 -2.36
N GLU A 522 26.46 -5.65 -2.78
CA GLU A 522 25.76 -5.75 -4.05
C GLU A 522 26.66 -5.27 -5.19
N HIS A 523 26.66 -6.00 -6.32
CA HIS A 523 27.45 -5.67 -7.50
C HIS A 523 26.63 -4.98 -8.60
N VAL A 524 25.29 -5.08 -8.56
CA VAL A 524 24.35 -4.47 -9.50
C VAL A 524 23.58 -3.35 -8.80
N TRP A 525 23.78 -2.09 -9.22
CA TRP A 525 23.11 -0.93 -8.63
C TRP A 525 22.19 -0.28 -9.65
N VAL A 526 20.87 -0.33 -9.40
CA VAL A 526 19.89 0.31 -10.25
C VAL A 526 19.56 1.69 -9.69
N TYR A 527 19.86 2.75 -10.42
CA TYR A 527 19.51 4.13 -10.08
C TYR A 527 18.24 4.53 -10.84
N ASP A 528 17.13 4.58 -10.10
CA ASP A 528 15.84 5.10 -10.55
C ASP A 528 15.81 6.64 -10.61
N GLU A 529 15.28 7.19 -11.70
CA GLU A 529 15.29 8.63 -12.01
C GLU A 529 16.71 9.22 -12.08
N ALA A 530 17.64 8.48 -12.70
CA ALA A 530 19.07 8.83 -12.78
C ALA A 530 19.35 10.17 -13.49
N GLN A 531 18.39 10.71 -14.24
CA GLN A 531 18.49 12.04 -14.83
C GLN A 531 18.40 13.19 -13.81
N ARG A 532 17.96 12.89 -12.57
CA ARG A 532 17.82 13.85 -11.47
C ARG A 532 19.03 13.89 -10.53
N ALA A 533 20.14 13.29 -10.95
CA ALA A 533 21.35 13.26 -10.16
C ALA A 533 21.88 14.68 -9.90
N TRP A 534 22.43 14.92 -8.71
CA TRP A 534 22.93 16.23 -8.33
C TRP A 534 24.23 16.57 -9.05
N ASP A 535 24.31 17.82 -9.55
CA ASP A 535 25.57 18.38 -10.06
C ASP A 535 26.60 18.61 -8.95
N ALA A 536 27.85 18.87 -9.33
CA ALA A 536 28.95 19.11 -8.39
C ALA A 536 28.70 20.29 -7.43
N ASN A 537 28.00 21.34 -7.87
CA ASN A 537 27.70 22.51 -7.04
C ASN A 537 26.66 22.15 -5.97
N ARG A 538 25.63 21.40 -6.36
CA ARG A 538 24.56 20.94 -5.48
C ARG A 538 25.05 19.93 -4.47
N VAL A 539 25.94 19.02 -4.89
CA VAL A 539 26.64 18.12 -3.97
C VAL A 539 27.54 18.92 -3.03
N PHE A 540 28.24 19.95 -3.49
CA PHE A 540 29.07 20.80 -2.63
C PHE A 540 28.23 21.52 -1.57
N GLU A 541 27.09 22.13 -1.95
CA GLU A 541 26.17 22.78 -1.02
C GLU A 541 25.62 21.84 0.06
N LYS A 542 25.38 20.57 -0.28
CA LYS A 542 24.68 19.60 0.59
C LYS A 542 25.61 18.66 1.35
N ARG A 543 26.75 18.29 0.77
CA ARG A 543 27.69 17.26 1.26
C ARG A 543 29.11 17.79 1.45
N GLY A 544 29.44 18.98 0.94
CA GLY A 544 30.74 19.64 1.17
C GLY A 544 31.88 19.17 0.27
N HIS A 545 31.62 18.39 -0.79
CA HIS A 545 32.59 18.03 -1.82
C HIS A 545 32.05 18.33 -3.22
N SER A 546 32.94 18.61 -4.17
CA SER A 546 32.60 19.09 -5.52
C SER A 546 32.57 17.99 -6.58
N VAL A 547 32.14 16.79 -6.21
CA VAL A 547 32.03 15.63 -7.12
C VAL A 547 30.56 15.40 -7.39
N SER A 548 30.19 15.22 -8.67
CA SER A 548 28.78 14.97 -9.04
C SER A 548 28.32 13.60 -8.56
N GLU A 549 27.00 13.41 -8.36
CA GLU A 549 26.48 12.10 -7.94
C GLU A 549 26.81 10.96 -8.92
N PRO A 550 26.69 11.13 -10.25
CA PRO A 550 27.09 10.08 -11.21
C PRO A 550 28.57 9.71 -11.08
N GLU A 551 29.44 10.69 -10.86
CA GLU A 551 30.88 10.46 -10.69
C GLU A 551 31.18 9.72 -9.39
N ASP A 552 30.50 10.05 -8.29
CA ASP A 552 30.61 9.32 -7.02
C ASP A 552 30.21 7.84 -7.18
N PHE A 553 29.14 7.56 -7.92
CA PHE A 553 28.71 6.20 -8.23
C PHE A 553 29.77 5.43 -9.01
N LEU A 554 30.32 6.02 -10.08
CA LEU A 554 31.35 5.38 -10.89
C LEU A 554 32.66 5.21 -10.10
N ARG A 555 33.06 6.18 -9.28
CA ARG A 555 34.22 6.04 -8.38
C ARG A 555 34.02 4.92 -7.36
N LEU A 556 32.83 4.78 -6.79
CA LEU A 556 32.49 3.70 -5.87
C LEU A 556 32.50 2.34 -6.59
N GLY A 557 31.88 2.24 -7.77
CA GLY A 557 31.88 1.03 -8.60
C GLY A 557 33.29 0.60 -9.03
N GLY A 558 34.17 1.56 -9.29
CA GLY A 558 35.57 1.32 -9.60
C GLY A 558 36.40 0.79 -8.41
N ARG A 559 35.89 0.88 -7.19
CA ARG A 559 36.52 0.34 -5.98
C ARG A 559 36.01 -1.06 -5.62
N MET A 560 34.92 -1.52 -6.24
CA MET A 560 34.37 -2.85 -5.99
C MET A 560 35.34 -3.95 -6.44
N PRO A 561 35.55 -5.01 -5.64
CA PRO A 561 36.40 -6.12 -6.03
C PRO A 561 35.75 -6.93 -7.15
N GLY A 562 36.53 -7.35 -8.15
CA GLY A 562 36.04 -8.18 -9.25
C GLY A 562 35.28 -7.37 -10.30
N TRP A 563 33.99 -7.15 -10.12
CA TRP A 563 33.12 -6.55 -11.13
C TRP A 563 32.11 -5.57 -10.51
N SER A 564 31.50 -4.73 -11.33
CA SER A 564 30.33 -3.93 -10.92
C SER A 564 29.50 -3.53 -12.12
N MET A 565 28.19 -3.38 -11.92
CA MET A 565 27.25 -2.91 -12.91
C MET A 565 26.35 -1.83 -12.32
N ILE A 566 26.29 -0.68 -12.97
CA ILE A 566 25.39 0.41 -12.61
C ILE A 566 24.36 0.55 -13.72
N VAL A 567 23.08 0.65 -13.36
CA VAL A 567 21.97 0.81 -14.31
C VAL A 567 21.27 2.14 -14.05
N GLY A 568 21.40 3.10 -14.95
CA GLY A 568 20.68 4.37 -14.89
C GLY A 568 19.34 4.28 -15.62
N LEU A 569 18.22 4.45 -14.89
CA LEU A 569 16.88 4.53 -15.47
C LEU A 569 16.53 5.99 -15.74
N ILE A 570 16.37 6.35 -17.02
CA ILE A 570 16.31 7.75 -17.49
C ILE A 570 14.94 8.04 -18.13
N GLY A 571 14.21 8.98 -17.55
CA GLY A 571 12.93 9.48 -18.08
C GLY A 571 13.09 10.71 -18.98
N GLU A 572 12.50 10.67 -20.17
CA GLU A 572 12.49 11.83 -21.08
C GLU A 572 11.64 12.99 -20.56
N GLY A 573 12.13 14.23 -20.72
CA GLY A 573 11.36 15.45 -20.47
C GLY A 573 10.95 15.67 -19.00
N GLN A 574 11.62 15.01 -18.06
CA GLN A 574 11.34 15.07 -16.62
C GLN A 574 12.41 15.82 -15.81
N GLU A 575 13.20 16.67 -16.47
CA GLU A 575 14.24 17.50 -15.84
C GLU A 575 13.58 18.65 -15.04
N ILE A 576 13.92 18.80 -13.76
CA ILE A 576 13.43 19.89 -12.91
C ILE A 576 14.44 21.02 -12.83
N HIS A 577 13.95 22.25 -12.99
CA HIS A 577 14.72 23.48 -13.30
C HIS A 577 15.64 24.05 -12.20
N VAL A 578 16.25 23.27 -11.30
CA VAL A 578 17.24 23.82 -10.32
C VAL A 578 18.29 22.78 -9.88
N GLY A 579 19.55 22.94 -10.32
CA GLY A 579 20.72 22.17 -9.82
C GLY A 579 20.81 20.68 -10.25
N GLU A 580 19.93 20.27 -11.16
CA GLU A 580 19.87 18.95 -11.83
C GLU A 580 20.04 19.15 -13.37
N GLU A 581 20.81 20.17 -13.77
CA GLU A 581 20.70 20.86 -15.08
C GLU A 581 21.24 20.13 -16.32
N ALA A 582 21.89 18.97 -16.19
CA ALA A 582 22.59 18.37 -17.32
C ALA A 582 22.15 16.95 -17.73
N GLY A 583 21.21 16.33 -17.02
CA GLY A 583 20.62 15.04 -17.41
C GLY A 583 21.66 13.98 -17.80
N LEU A 584 21.59 13.49 -19.05
CA LEU A 584 22.55 12.54 -19.63
C LEU A 584 23.99 13.09 -19.73
N GLY A 585 24.16 14.41 -19.86
CA GLY A 585 25.46 15.07 -19.96
C GLY A 585 26.33 14.84 -18.71
N GLN A 586 25.73 14.82 -17.51
CA GLN A 586 26.48 14.56 -16.28
C GLN A 586 27.05 13.14 -16.21
N TRP A 587 26.31 12.16 -16.74
CA TRP A 587 26.80 10.79 -16.82
C TRP A 587 27.94 10.65 -17.82
N SER A 588 27.93 11.44 -18.91
CA SER A 588 29.05 11.52 -19.85
C SER A 588 30.28 12.19 -19.24
N ASP A 589 30.09 13.29 -18.52
CA ASP A 589 31.20 13.97 -17.83
C ASP A 589 31.80 13.06 -16.75
N ALA A 590 30.94 12.33 -16.02
CA ALA A 590 31.35 11.40 -14.98
C ALA A 590 32.16 10.22 -15.53
N ILE A 591 31.71 9.59 -16.64
CA ILE A 591 32.45 8.46 -17.23
C ILE A 591 33.80 8.90 -17.81
N ALA A 592 33.90 10.14 -18.29
CA ALA A 592 35.15 10.73 -18.76
C ALA A 592 36.11 11.09 -17.62
N ALA A 593 35.58 11.41 -16.43
CA ALA A 593 36.36 11.86 -15.28
C ALA A 593 36.91 10.73 -14.40
N VAL A 594 36.38 9.51 -14.50
CA VAL A 594 36.80 8.37 -13.67
C VAL A 594 37.89 7.53 -14.33
N ASP A 595 38.92 7.18 -13.56
CA ASP A 595 39.93 6.22 -13.99
C ASP A 595 39.38 4.78 -13.90
N GLY A 596 39.30 4.10 -15.04
CA GLY A 596 38.93 2.68 -15.14
C GLY A 596 38.32 2.31 -16.49
N ASP A 597 38.52 1.07 -16.92
CA ASP A 597 37.91 0.52 -18.14
C ASP A 597 36.42 0.26 -17.90
N TRP A 598 35.60 1.32 -18.04
CA TRP A 598 34.15 1.22 -18.01
C TRP A 598 33.59 0.93 -19.40
N THR A 599 32.70 -0.06 -19.49
CA THR A 599 31.91 -0.34 -20.68
C THR A 599 30.53 0.30 -20.54
N LEU A 600 30.22 1.25 -21.43
CA LEU A 600 28.91 1.88 -21.52
C LEU A 600 27.98 1.06 -22.42
N HIS A 601 26.80 0.74 -21.92
CA HIS A 601 25.69 0.11 -22.64
C HIS A 601 24.55 1.11 -22.77
N ALA A 602 24.14 1.46 -23.98
CA ALA A 602 23.07 2.44 -24.17
C ALA A 602 22.38 2.29 -25.53
N ALA A 603 21.20 2.90 -25.70
CA ALA A 603 20.54 2.95 -27.00
C ALA A 603 21.27 3.86 -28.00
N SER A 604 21.14 3.57 -29.30
CA SER A 604 21.86 4.30 -30.37
C SER A 604 21.61 5.80 -30.35
N ARG A 605 20.43 6.23 -29.91
CA ARG A 605 20.03 7.65 -29.86
C ARG A 605 20.83 8.50 -28.88
N VAL A 606 21.34 7.93 -27.78
CA VAL A 606 22.12 8.68 -26.78
C VAL A 606 23.62 8.62 -27.03
N SER A 607 24.06 7.85 -28.04
CA SER A 607 25.48 7.68 -28.39
C SER A 607 26.22 9.01 -28.62
N SER A 608 25.54 9.99 -29.23
CA SER A 608 26.10 11.32 -29.52
C SER A 608 26.47 12.12 -28.26
N THR A 609 25.90 11.78 -27.10
CA THR A 609 26.20 12.43 -25.82
C THR A 609 27.48 11.87 -25.18
N PHE A 610 27.83 10.60 -25.44
CA PHE A 610 28.91 9.88 -24.74
C PHE A 610 30.18 9.73 -25.60
N THR A 611 30.60 10.80 -26.27
CA THR A 611 31.78 10.77 -27.16
C THR A 611 33.11 10.54 -26.43
N ALA A 612 33.13 10.76 -25.12
CA ALA A 612 34.31 10.60 -24.27
C ALA A 612 34.43 9.20 -23.62
N ALA A 613 33.44 8.32 -23.82
CA ALA A 613 33.49 6.95 -23.30
C ALA A 613 34.41 6.07 -24.17
N ASN A 614 35.31 5.31 -23.53
CA ASN A 614 36.31 4.50 -24.23
C ASN A 614 35.74 3.21 -24.84
N ASN A 615 34.75 2.59 -24.18
CA ASN A 615 34.11 1.37 -24.66
C ASN A 615 32.59 1.55 -24.63
N VAL A 616 31.94 1.51 -25.79
CA VAL A 616 30.50 1.76 -25.95
C VAL A 616 29.89 0.61 -26.75
N GLU A 617 28.94 -0.09 -26.13
CA GLU A 617 28.11 -1.12 -26.74
C GLU A 617 26.68 -0.56 -26.90
N LEU A 618 26.19 -0.52 -28.14
CA LEU A 618 24.87 0.04 -28.45
C LEU A 618 23.81 -1.05 -28.57
N ASP A 619 22.70 -0.87 -27.87
CA ASP A 619 21.56 -1.78 -27.92
C ASP A 619 20.23 -1.01 -27.78
N ASP A 620 19.47 -0.93 -28.86
CA ASP A 620 18.20 -0.20 -28.91
C ASP A 620 17.10 -0.86 -28.04
N ARG A 621 17.30 -2.10 -27.56
CA ARG A 621 16.41 -2.72 -26.56
C ARG A 621 16.46 -2.01 -25.21
N LEU A 622 17.46 -1.17 -24.98
CA LEU A 622 17.55 -0.30 -23.80
C LEU A 622 16.77 1.03 -23.97
N ASP A 623 16.00 1.19 -25.05
CA ASP A 623 15.08 2.30 -25.25
C ASP A 623 13.60 1.86 -25.19
N LEU A 624 12.96 2.15 -24.06
CA LEU A 624 11.55 1.82 -23.84
C LEU A 624 10.64 2.92 -24.44
N THR A 625 10.29 2.76 -25.71
CA THR A 625 9.49 3.73 -26.49
C THR A 625 7.97 3.62 -26.30
N THR A 626 7.48 2.48 -25.79
CA THR A 626 6.05 2.25 -25.54
C THR A 626 5.68 2.57 -24.10
N SER A 627 4.67 3.42 -23.89
CA SER A 627 4.14 3.68 -22.54
C SER A 627 3.26 2.52 -22.07
N LEU A 628 3.45 2.07 -20.83
CA LEU A 628 2.55 1.12 -20.15
C LEU A 628 1.33 1.78 -19.54
N ARG A 629 1.35 3.12 -19.45
CA ARG A 629 0.17 3.85 -19.01
C ARG A 629 -0.95 3.50 -19.98
N SER A 630 -2.12 3.18 -19.43
CA SER A 630 -3.32 3.11 -20.24
C SER A 630 -3.49 4.46 -20.97
N HIS A 631 -4.10 4.44 -22.16
CA HIS A 631 -4.36 5.65 -22.97
C HIS A 631 -4.96 6.81 -22.15
N LEU A 632 -5.59 6.51 -20.99
CA LEU A 632 -6.05 7.40 -19.94
C LEU A 632 -5.09 8.52 -19.48
N ALA A 633 -3.77 8.32 -19.51
CA ALA A 633 -2.85 9.25 -18.84
C ALA A 633 -2.03 10.15 -19.78
N GLU A 634 -2.09 9.91 -21.09
CA GLU A 634 -1.29 10.67 -22.07
C GLU A 634 -1.83 12.10 -22.20
N ASP A 635 -3.14 12.24 -22.33
CA ASP A 635 -3.82 13.53 -22.39
C ASP A 635 -3.79 14.26 -21.04
N VAL A 636 -3.75 13.53 -19.92
CA VAL A 636 -3.63 14.11 -18.56
C VAL A 636 -2.31 14.87 -18.41
N GLN A 637 -1.19 14.32 -18.89
CA GLN A 637 0.10 15.00 -18.81
C GLN A 637 0.09 16.31 -19.61
N THR A 638 -0.47 16.27 -20.82
CA THR A 638 -0.62 17.45 -21.66
C THR A 638 -1.53 18.48 -20.99
N TRP A 639 -2.67 18.05 -20.44
CA TRP A 639 -3.58 18.89 -19.67
C TRP A 639 -2.87 19.56 -18.48
N VAL A 640 -2.16 18.78 -17.63
CA VAL A 640 -1.41 19.33 -16.48
C VAL A 640 -0.40 20.37 -16.95
N ARG A 641 0.37 20.10 -18.01
CA ARG A 641 1.34 21.05 -18.56
C ARG A 641 0.67 22.36 -18.97
N LEU A 642 -0.44 22.29 -19.71
CA LEU A 642 -1.17 23.45 -20.20
C LEU A 642 -1.77 24.28 -19.04
N VAL A 643 -2.25 23.62 -17.99
CA VAL A 643 -2.69 24.28 -16.75
C VAL A 643 -1.52 24.98 -16.06
N LEU A 644 -0.38 24.32 -15.92
CA LEU A 644 0.80 24.86 -15.23
C LEU A 644 1.41 26.08 -15.95
N ILE A 645 1.34 26.14 -17.28
CA ILE A 645 1.79 27.30 -18.06
C ILE A 645 0.70 28.40 -18.19
N GLY A 646 -0.46 28.21 -17.58
CA GLY A 646 -1.54 29.21 -17.59
C GLY A 646 -2.29 29.33 -18.92
N TYR A 647 -2.42 28.24 -19.69
CA TYR A 647 -3.13 28.22 -20.98
C TYR A 647 -4.43 27.37 -20.91
N PRO A 648 -5.49 27.89 -20.26
CA PRO A 648 -6.72 27.12 -20.01
C PRO A 648 -7.50 26.75 -21.28
N ASP A 649 -7.48 27.60 -22.30
CA ASP A 649 -8.20 27.36 -23.56
C ASP A 649 -7.62 26.15 -24.31
N GLY A 650 -6.30 26.00 -24.31
CA GLY A 650 -5.65 24.81 -24.86
C GLY A 650 -5.82 23.57 -23.98
N ALA A 651 -6.00 23.73 -22.66
CA ALA A 651 -6.17 22.60 -21.74
C ALA A 651 -7.56 21.95 -21.85
N ARG A 652 -8.61 22.74 -22.15
CA ARG A 652 -10.01 22.29 -22.16
C ARG A 652 -10.27 21.03 -23.02
N PRO A 653 -9.79 20.91 -24.28
CA PRO A 653 -9.98 19.70 -25.07
C PRO A 653 -9.36 18.45 -24.43
N PHE A 654 -8.22 18.59 -23.75
CA PHE A 654 -7.54 17.49 -23.08
C PHE A 654 -8.23 17.09 -21.78
N ALA A 655 -8.86 18.02 -21.07
CA ALA A 655 -9.69 17.71 -19.91
C ALA A 655 -10.88 16.81 -20.32
N GLN A 656 -11.56 17.15 -21.43
CA GLN A 656 -12.67 16.35 -21.94
C GLN A 656 -12.21 14.96 -22.39
N LYS A 657 -11.08 14.87 -23.10
CA LYS A 657 -10.50 13.57 -23.49
C LYS A 657 -10.13 12.72 -22.29
N ALA A 658 -9.48 13.30 -21.29
CA ALA A 658 -9.11 12.62 -20.06
C ALA A 658 -10.35 12.06 -19.32
N GLN A 659 -11.42 12.85 -19.19
CA GLN A 659 -12.69 12.39 -18.62
C GLN A 659 -13.30 11.24 -19.42
N ASN A 660 -13.36 11.35 -20.74
CA ASN A 660 -13.89 10.28 -21.61
C ASN A 660 -13.04 9.00 -21.55
N GLN A 661 -11.77 9.12 -21.20
CA GLN A 661 -10.90 7.97 -20.99
C GLN A 661 -11.09 7.34 -19.61
N GLY A 662 -11.80 7.97 -18.68
CA GLY A 662 -12.02 7.48 -17.30
C GLY A 662 -11.14 8.18 -16.24
N PHE A 663 -10.57 9.34 -16.56
CA PHE A 663 -9.85 10.19 -15.59
C PHE A 663 -10.76 11.32 -15.09
N ASP A 664 -11.45 11.06 -13.98
CA ASP A 664 -12.43 12.00 -13.43
C ASP A 664 -11.76 13.24 -12.83
N LEU A 665 -12.23 14.42 -13.26
CA LEU A 665 -11.73 15.72 -12.85
C LEU A 665 -12.85 16.52 -12.18
N TYR A 666 -12.73 16.76 -10.87
CA TYR A 666 -13.71 17.49 -10.08
C TYR A 666 -13.12 18.78 -9.49
N VAL A 667 -13.96 19.82 -9.39
CA VAL A 667 -13.59 21.11 -8.79
C VAL A 667 -14.60 21.47 -7.72
N THR A 668 -14.13 21.75 -6.51
CA THR A 668 -14.95 22.30 -5.42
C THR A 668 -14.21 23.44 -4.73
N ARG A 669 -14.96 24.39 -4.16
CA ARG A 669 -14.43 25.44 -3.28
C ARG A 669 -14.52 25.06 -1.80
N GLU A 670 -15.15 23.94 -1.49
CA GLU A 670 -15.39 23.46 -0.13
C GLU A 670 -14.56 22.21 0.13
N LEU A 671 -13.60 22.31 1.06
CA LEU A 671 -12.73 21.20 1.43
C LEU A 671 -13.53 20.02 2.01
N GLU A 672 -14.58 20.30 2.77
CA GLU A 672 -15.44 19.29 3.38
C GLU A 672 -16.13 18.41 2.32
N THR A 673 -16.58 19.00 1.21
CA THR A 673 -17.14 18.27 0.07
C THR A 673 -16.11 17.34 -0.56
N ALA A 674 -14.87 17.83 -0.77
CA ALA A 674 -13.79 17.01 -1.31
C ALA A 674 -13.45 15.85 -0.36
N GLU A 675 -13.39 16.10 0.95
CA GLU A 675 -13.15 15.06 1.96
C GLU A 675 -14.26 14.01 2.00
N ALA A 676 -15.53 14.44 1.98
CA ALA A 676 -16.67 13.54 1.97
C ALA A 676 -16.64 12.64 0.72
N TYR A 677 -16.42 13.24 -0.45
CA TYR A 677 -16.33 12.51 -1.72
C TYR A 677 -15.24 11.43 -1.71
N VAL A 678 -14.00 11.76 -1.30
CA VAL A 678 -12.92 10.75 -1.31
C VAL A 678 -13.13 9.66 -0.26
N ARG A 679 -13.75 9.98 0.88
CA ARG A 679 -14.06 8.97 1.90
C ARG A 679 -15.15 8.01 1.43
N ASP A 680 -16.16 8.53 0.75
CA ASP A 680 -17.28 7.75 0.22
C ASP A 680 -16.81 6.87 -0.96
N ARG A 681 -16.13 7.47 -1.95
CA ARG A 681 -15.62 6.77 -3.14
C ARG A 681 -14.68 5.60 -2.83
N TYR A 682 -13.91 5.71 -1.75
CA TYR A 682 -12.92 4.71 -1.36
C TYR A 682 -13.24 4.03 -0.03
N ALA A 683 -14.50 4.11 0.45
CA ALA A 683 -14.92 3.51 1.72
C ALA A 683 -14.61 2.00 1.77
N ASP A 684 -14.88 1.31 0.66
CA ASP A 684 -14.73 -0.14 0.53
C ASP A 684 -13.37 -0.56 -0.08
N ALA A 685 -12.47 0.40 -0.30
CA ALA A 685 -11.21 0.17 -1.01
C ALA A 685 -10.00 0.18 -0.06
N GLU A 686 -9.77 -0.95 0.63
CA GLU A 686 -8.74 -1.07 1.68
C GLU A 686 -7.30 -0.73 1.24
N ASP A 687 -6.98 -0.89 -0.05
CA ASP A 687 -5.66 -0.61 -0.63
C ASP A 687 -5.56 0.76 -1.29
N LYS A 688 -6.68 1.45 -1.54
CA LYS A 688 -6.64 2.79 -2.12
C LYS A 688 -6.23 3.79 -1.04
N ARG A 689 -5.40 4.74 -1.43
CA ARG A 689 -4.96 5.84 -0.57
C ARG A 689 -5.32 7.13 -1.28
N PHE A 690 -5.97 8.03 -0.56
CA PHE A 690 -6.27 9.37 -1.01
C PHE A 690 -5.57 10.36 -0.07
N GLY A 691 -5.17 11.50 -0.62
CA GLY A 691 -4.43 12.51 0.12
C GLY A 691 -4.53 13.86 -0.58
N LEU A 692 -4.21 14.91 0.17
CA LEU A 692 -4.19 16.27 -0.35
C LEU A 692 -2.75 16.63 -0.74
N ILE A 693 -2.57 17.13 -1.96
CA ILE A 693 -1.33 17.78 -2.38
C ILE A 693 -1.58 19.29 -2.38
N ALA A 694 -0.82 20.02 -1.56
CA ALA A 694 -0.88 21.47 -1.50
C ALA A 694 0.46 22.07 -1.96
N SER A 695 0.39 23.15 -2.74
CA SER A 695 1.60 23.87 -3.15
C SER A 695 2.16 24.67 -1.97
N SER A 696 3.45 24.50 -1.68
CA SER A 696 4.15 25.28 -0.65
C SER A 696 4.21 26.79 -0.95
N LYS A 697 3.96 27.18 -2.21
CA LYS A 697 3.87 28.57 -2.67
C LYS A 697 2.48 29.21 -2.42
N ALA A 698 1.48 28.44 -1.97
CA ALA A 698 0.14 28.94 -1.68
C ALA A 698 0.01 29.65 -0.31
N LYS A 699 1.13 29.94 0.38
CA LYS A 699 1.15 30.59 1.70
C LYS A 699 0.61 32.03 1.75
N ASN A 700 0.29 32.64 0.60
CA ASN A 700 -0.06 34.06 0.48
C ASN A 700 -1.44 34.32 -0.17
N LEU A 701 -2.37 33.37 -0.12
CA LEU A 701 -3.77 33.62 -0.48
C LEU A 701 -4.56 33.92 0.80
N GLU A 702 -4.31 35.10 1.37
CA GLU A 702 -5.22 35.78 2.31
C GLU A 702 -5.99 36.86 1.58
#